data_AF-A0A0A8LBM4-F1
#
_entry.id   AF-A0A0A8LBM4-F1
#
_cell.length_a   1.000
_cell.length_b   1.000
_cell.length_c   1.000
_cell.angle_alpha   90.00
_cell.angle_beta   90.00
_cell.angle_gamma   90.00
#
_symmetry.space_group_name_H-M   'P 1'
#
loop_
_entity.id
_entity.type
_entity.pdbx_description
1 polymer ?
#
loop_
_entity_poly.entity_id
_entity_poly.type
_entity_poly.pdbx_seq_one_letter_code
_entity_poly.pdbx_strand_id
1 'polypeptide(L)'
;MNIIRLQKRFPEFAQEELFETIEQFRNIDLEDKGWVEKPQILESVSKSGVASYDEARETLKSVDVDASGHVEMEDYVELIAKLRANGSSQGSQQAEESAKDFPQTSFPNVQGKRAAPVPSKSKSVGLQHKGVGEKAQIIVGGSTSGTTHTINEEERRAFTTHINSVLTGDADIGHRLPFPTDTFQLFDECRDGLVLSKLINDSVPDTIDTRVLNWPKNNKVLNTFTASENANIVINSAKAIGCVVVNVHSEDIIEGKEHLILGLIWQIIRRGLLSKIDIKLHPELYRLLEDDETLEQFLRLPPEQILLRWFNYHLKQAGWNRRVTNFTSDIKDGENYTVLLNQLDSSLCSLDPLQTTDLLQRAEEVLQNAERLECRKYLTPTALVGGNSKLNLAFVAHLFNTHPGLDPPDENEPIEIEDFDAEGEREARVFTLWLNSLEVDPPVVSLFEDLKDGLVLVQAYDKVIPGSVNWKVINKRKSDAELSRFKALENTNYAVDLGKSRGFSLVGIEGSDIVDGNKLLTLGLVWQLMRKNIVNTMNELATTGRDMSDSQILKWAKDTVTKGGKSSTVRSFSDPSLCNGHFLLDVLNGLAPGYVDYSLVLPGKTDEDKYANARLAISIARKLGALIWLVPEDINEVRSRLILTFVASLMALGKK
;
A
#
# COMPACT_ATOMS: atom_id res chain seq x y z
N MET A 1 -20.89 -16.93 37.68
CA MET A 1 -19.46 -17.31 37.81
C MET A 1 -19.04 -17.26 39.27
N ASN A 2 -18.15 -18.16 39.71
CA ASN A 2 -17.80 -18.33 41.12
C ASN A 2 -16.51 -17.55 41.40
N ILE A 3 -16.58 -16.42 42.11
CA ILE A 3 -15.43 -15.51 42.34
C ILE A 3 -14.23 -16.22 42.96
N ILE A 4 -14.49 -17.29 43.71
CA ILE A 4 -13.51 -18.20 44.30
C ILE A 4 -12.65 -18.91 43.24
N ARG A 5 -13.18 -19.16 42.03
CA ARG A 5 -12.42 -19.76 40.92
C ARG A 5 -11.47 -18.76 40.28
N LEU A 6 -11.93 -17.53 40.03
CA LEU A 6 -11.08 -16.45 39.52
C LEU A 6 -9.97 -16.08 40.51
N GLN A 7 -10.28 -16.00 41.81
CA GLN A 7 -9.28 -15.74 42.86
C GLN A 7 -8.23 -16.86 42.99
N LYS A 8 -8.58 -18.12 42.64
CA LYS A 8 -7.61 -19.22 42.57
C LYS A 8 -6.70 -19.12 41.34
N ARG A 9 -7.19 -18.54 40.24
CA ARG A 9 -6.46 -18.38 38.98
C ARG A 9 -5.57 -17.13 38.99
N PHE A 10 -6.02 -16.08 39.66
CA PHE A 10 -5.33 -14.79 39.82
C PHE A 10 -5.18 -14.44 41.32
N PRO A 11 -4.30 -15.13 42.06
CA PRO A 11 -4.12 -14.93 43.50
C PRO A 11 -3.57 -13.55 43.88
N GLU A 12 -3.04 -12.80 42.91
CA GLU A 12 -2.53 -11.45 43.05
C GLU A 12 -3.61 -10.39 43.33
N PHE A 13 -4.89 -10.67 43.05
CA PHE A 13 -5.99 -9.75 43.37
C PHE A 13 -6.56 -10.01 44.77
N ALA A 14 -6.74 -8.94 45.54
CA ALA A 14 -7.63 -8.98 46.71
C ALA A 14 -9.07 -9.23 46.25
N GLN A 15 -9.89 -9.85 47.11
CA GLN A 15 -11.26 -10.21 46.75
C GLN A 15 -12.11 -8.98 46.35
N GLU A 16 -11.89 -7.84 47.01
CA GLU A 16 -12.53 -6.55 46.73
C GLU A 16 -12.13 -5.99 45.35
N GLU A 17 -10.86 -6.04 44.99
CA GLU A 17 -10.36 -5.57 43.69
C GLU A 17 -10.85 -6.44 42.53
N LEU A 18 -10.99 -7.75 42.77
CA LEU A 18 -11.56 -8.66 41.79
C LEU A 18 -13.04 -8.36 41.56
N PHE A 19 -13.79 -7.97 42.60
CA PHE A 19 -15.16 -7.50 42.47
C PHE A 19 -15.25 -6.20 41.65
N GLU A 20 -14.39 -5.21 41.93
CA GLU A 20 -14.33 -3.97 41.16
C GLU A 20 -14.01 -4.23 39.68
N THR A 21 -13.06 -5.12 39.39
CA THR A 21 -12.68 -5.48 38.02
C THR A 21 -13.83 -6.17 37.28
N ILE A 22 -14.59 -7.04 37.97
CA ILE A 22 -15.77 -7.70 37.41
C ILE A 22 -16.90 -6.68 37.16
N GLU A 23 -17.11 -5.71 38.06
CA GLU A 23 -18.09 -4.65 37.85
C GLU A 23 -17.71 -3.74 36.69
N GLN A 24 -16.43 -3.40 36.55
CA GLN A 24 -15.93 -2.66 35.38
C GLN A 24 -16.23 -3.40 34.08
N PHE A 25 -15.99 -4.71 34.02
CA PHE A 25 -16.34 -5.50 32.84
C PHE A 25 -17.84 -5.49 32.54
N ARG A 26 -18.69 -5.64 33.56
CA ARG A 26 -20.16 -5.58 33.41
C ARG A 26 -20.67 -4.21 32.94
N ASN A 27 -20.00 -3.14 33.33
CA ASN A 27 -20.33 -1.80 32.86
C ASN A 27 -19.98 -1.58 31.38
N ILE A 28 -19.12 -2.44 30.80
CA ILE A 28 -18.80 -2.45 29.38
C ILE A 28 -19.74 -3.42 28.62
N ASP A 29 -20.01 -4.59 29.19
CA ASP A 29 -20.98 -5.56 28.68
C ASP A 29 -22.43 -5.17 29.01
N LEU A 30 -22.90 -4.06 28.44
CA LEU A 30 -24.23 -3.50 28.70
C LEU A 30 -25.40 -4.42 28.30
N GLU A 31 -25.13 -5.45 27.51
CA GLU A 31 -26.13 -6.41 27.02
C GLU A 31 -26.05 -7.77 27.72
N ASP A 32 -25.23 -7.92 28.78
CA ASP A 32 -25.01 -9.16 29.53
C ASP A 32 -24.67 -10.37 28.62
N LYS A 33 -23.89 -10.14 27.56
CA LYS A 33 -23.47 -11.17 26.57
C LYS A 33 -22.47 -12.17 27.15
N GLY A 34 -21.77 -11.79 28.21
CA GLY A 34 -20.67 -12.54 28.82
C GLY A 34 -19.30 -12.29 28.15
N TRP A 35 -19.25 -11.43 27.14
CA TRP A 35 -18.06 -11.08 26.37
C TRP A 35 -18.18 -9.67 25.79
N VAL A 36 -17.05 -9.03 25.50
CA VAL A 36 -16.97 -7.67 24.94
C VAL A 36 -16.00 -7.64 23.76
N GLU A 37 -16.23 -6.78 22.77
CA GLU A 37 -15.30 -6.66 21.64
C GLU A 37 -13.98 -5.99 22.05
N LYS A 38 -12.85 -6.44 21.48
CA LYS A 38 -11.50 -5.90 21.78
C LYS A 38 -11.43 -4.36 21.75
N PRO A 39 -11.97 -3.63 20.74
CA PRO A 39 -11.90 -2.17 20.72
C PRO A 39 -12.56 -1.49 21.92
N GLN A 40 -13.70 -2.02 22.39
CA GLN A 40 -14.44 -1.47 23.54
C GLN A 40 -13.66 -1.65 24.84
N ILE A 41 -12.96 -2.78 25.00
CA ILE A 41 -12.05 -3.01 26.13
C ILE A 41 -10.88 -2.02 26.10
N LEU A 42 -10.22 -1.85 24.95
CA LEU A 42 -9.08 -0.94 24.84
C LEU A 42 -9.47 0.51 25.14
N GLU A 43 -10.62 0.96 24.63
CA GLU A 43 -11.14 2.30 24.90
C GLU A 43 -11.54 2.47 26.38
N SER A 44 -12.17 1.47 27.00
CA SER A 44 -12.55 1.51 28.41
C SER A 44 -11.33 1.51 29.36
N VAL A 45 -10.33 0.68 29.09
CA VAL A 45 -9.07 0.64 29.85
C VAL A 45 -8.32 1.96 29.73
N SER A 46 -8.30 2.55 28.53
CA SER A 46 -7.71 3.87 28.32
C SER A 46 -8.48 4.98 29.04
N LYS A 47 -9.82 4.96 29.04
CA LYS A 47 -10.67 5.96 29.70
C LYS A 47 -10.65 5.86 31.23
N SER A 48 -10.52 4.65 31.76
CA SER A 48 -10.39 4.42 33.21
C SER A 48 -9.03 4.85 33.76
N GLY A 49 -8.05 5.15 32.89
CA GLY A 49 -6.71 5.59 33.29
C GLY A 49 -5.83 4.46 33.83
N VAL A 50 -6.26 3.20 33.68
CA VAL A 50 -5.51 2.03 34.16
C VAL A 50 -4.24 1.80 33.33
N ALA A 51 -4.30 2.02 32.03
CA ALA A 51 -3.18 1.97 31.10
C ALA A 51 -3.49 2.80 29.85
N SER A 52 -2.48 3.21 29.09
CA SER A 52 -2.70 3.81 27.77
C SER A 52 -3.31 2.79 26.80
N TYR A 53 -3.97 3.28 25.75
CA TYR A 53 -4.52 2.43 24.68
C TYR A 53 -3.47 1.45 24.14
N ASP A 54 -2.23 1.92 23.92
CA ASP A 54 -1.16 1.14 23.32
C ASP A 54 -0.59 0.09 24.29
N GLU A 55 -0.46 0.40 25.58
CA GLU A 55 -0.07 -0.57 26.61
C GLU A 55 -1.13 -1.66 26.79
N ALA A 56 -2.41 -1.28 26.81
CA ALA A 56 -3.52 -2.23 26.85
C ALA A 56 -3.52 -3.13 25.61
N ARG A 57 -3.32 -2.54 24.43
CA ARG A 57 -3.26 -3.23 23.15
C ARG A 57 -2.13 -4.24 23.07
N GLU A 58 -0.93 -3.85 23.48
CA GLU A 58 0.22 -4.77 23.49
C GLU A 58 0.02 -5.89 24.52
N THR A 59 -0.47 -5.55 25.72
CA THR A 59 -0.69 -6.54 26.77
C THR A 59 -1.73 -7.56 26.33
N LEU A 60 -2.78 -7.13 25.62
CA LEU A 60 -3.83 -8.00 25.08
C LEU A 60 -3.30 -9.00 24.03
N LYS A 61 -2.21 -8.71 23.31
CA LYS A 61 -1.55 -9.69 22.42
C LYS A 61 -0.98 -10.89 23.19
N SER A 62 -0.67 -10.70 24.47
CA SER A 62 -0.14 -11.75 25.34
C SER A 62 -1.22 -12.50 26.13
N VAL A 63 -2.47 -12.05 26.08
CA VAL A 63 -3.64 -12.71 26.68
C VAL A 63 -4.22 -13.65 25.62
N ASP A 64 -4.57 -14.87 26.01
CA ASP A 64 -5.09 -15.91 25.11
C ASP A 64 -6.56 -15.63 24.78
N VAL A 65 -6.80 -14.56 24.03
CA VAL A 65 -8.12 -14.17 23.57
C VAL A 65 -8.48 -14.99 22.35
N ASP A 66 -9.72 -15.49 22.30
CA ASP A 66 -10.17 -16.31 21.19
C ASP A 66 -10.02 -15.62 19.81
N ALA A 67 -9.98 -16.44 18.75
CA ALA A 67 -9.87 -15.94 17.38
C ALA A 67 -11.09 -15.15 16.90
N SER A 68 -12.16 -15.05 17.72
CA SER A 68 -13.38 -14.34 17.38
C SER A 68 -13.31 -12.84 17.67
N GLY A 69 -12.29 -12.40 18.41
CA GLY A 69 -12.13 -10.99 18.77
C GLY A 69 -12.98 -10.57 19.97
N HIS A 70 -13.54 -11.54 20.70
CA HIS A 70 -14.26 -11.34 21.93
C HIS A 70 -13.33 -11.52 23.13
N VAL A 71 -13.37 -10.59 24.06
CA VAL A 71 -12.68 -10.66 25.35
C VAL A 71 -13.70 -11.13 26.37
N GLU A 72 -13.49 -12.32 26.92
CA GLU A 72 -14.33 -12.81 28.02
C GLU A 72 -13.91 -12.18 29.35
N MET A 73 -14.75 -12.34 30.37
CA MET A 73 -14.48 -11.81 31.70
C MET A 73 -13.17 -12.34 32.31
N GLU A 74 -12.80 -13.61 32.03
CA GLU A 74 -11.54 -14.17 32.51
C GLU A 74 -10.33 -13.52 31.81
N ASP A 75 -10.43 -13.26 30.51
CA ASP A 75 -9.39 -12.61 29.70
C ASP A 75 -9.21 -11.15 30.11
N TYR A 76 -10.30 -10.45 30.43
CA TYR A 76 -10.25 -9.09 30.95
C TYR A 76 -9.54 -9.02 32.30
N VAL A 77 -9.82 -9.98 33.21
CA VAL A 77 -9.11 -10.05 34.50
C VAL A 77 -7.62 -10.33 34.26
N GLU A 78 -7.28 -11.21 33.32
CA GLU A 78 -5.88 -11.48 32.95
C GLU A 78 -5.17 -10.25 32.36
N LEU A 79 -5.87 -9.47 31.53
CA LEU A 79 -5.37 -8.20 30.98
C LEU A 79 -5.01 -7.23 32.11
N ILE A 80 -5.94 -6.99 33.04
CA ILE A 80 -5.72 -6.06 34.17
C ILE A 80 -4.61 -6.57 35.10
N ALA A 81 -4.50 -7.90 35.30
CA ALA A 81 -3.43 -8.52 36.07
C ALA A 81 -2.06 -8.18 35.48
N LYS A 82 -1.90 -8.38 34.17
CA LYS A 82 -0.65 -8.14 33.45
C LYS A 82 -0.31 -6.66 33.36
N LEU A 83 -1.30 -5.79 33.18
CA LEU A 83 -1.10 -4.33 33.19
C LEU A 83 -0.57 -3.85 34.54
N ARG A 84 -1.11 -4.35 35.66
CA ARG A 84 -0.61 -4.04 37.01
C ARG A 84 0.81 -4.57 37.27
N ALA A 85 1.11 -5.79 36.80
CA ALA A 85 2.45 -6.36 36.90
C ALA A 85 3.51 -5.54 36.13
N ASN A 86 3.12 -4.97 34.98
CA ASN A 86 3.98 -4.09 34.18
C ASN A 86 4.11 -2.68 34.79
N GLY A 87 3.06 -2.13 35.42
CA GLY A 87 3.13 -0.82 36.10
C GLY A 87 3.92 -0.83 37.42
N SER A 88 3.87 -1.93 38.17
CA SER A 88 4.59 -2.09 39.46
C SER A 88 6.11 -2.23 39.31
N SER A 89 6.61 -2.49 38.09
CA SER A 89 8.05 -2.55 37.79
C SER A 89 8.67 -1.19 37.44
N GLN A 90 7.89 -0.11 37.28
CA GLN A 90 8.41 1.27 37.09
C GLN A 90 8.41 2.11 38.39
N GLY A 91 7.66 1.71 39.42
CA GLY A 91 7.47 2.50 40.66
C GLY A 91 8.59 2.43 41.71
N SER A 92 9.72 1.76 41.45
CA SER A 92 10.77 1.50 42.45
C SER A 92 12.09 2.27 42.23
N GLN A 93 12.07 3.40 41.51
CA GLN A 93 13.25 4.28 41.34
C GLN A 93 13.09 5.73 41.88
N GLN A 94 11.96 6.09 42.52
CA GLN A 94 11.72 7.47 42.98
C GLN A 94 11.67 7.67 44.51
N ALA A 95 12.04 6.67 45.32
CA ALA A 95 11.90 6.74 46.78
C ALA A 95 13.22 6.68 47.59
N GLU A 96 14.37 7.01 47.00
CA GLU A 96 15.67 7.05 47.71
C GLU A 96 16.39 8.42 47.70
N GLU A 97 15.72 9.51 47.35
CA GLU A 97 16.38 10.83 47.22
C GLU A 97 16.10 11.84 48.36
N SER A 98 15.74 11.37 49.55
CA SER A 98 15.55 12.28 50.69
C SER A 98 15.96 11.70 52.05
N ALA A 99 17.27 11.51 52.25
CA ALA A 99 17.91 11.57 53.59
C ALA A 99 19.45 11.72 53.52
N LYS A 100 19.91 12.97 53.41
CA LYS A 100 21.02 13.64 54.15
C LYS A 100 22.40 12.95 54.33
N ASP A 101 23.38 13.53 53.62
CA ASP A 101 24.61 14.20 54.13
C ASP A 101 25.60 13.52 55.12
N PHE A 102 26.89 13.55 54.71
CA PHE A 102 28.20 13.43 55.42
C PHE A 102 28.98 12.09 55.42
N PRO A 103 30.35 12.11 55.46
CA PRO A 103 31.18 11.55 54.39
C PRO A 103 32.04 10.30 54.72
N GLN A 104 32.45 9.63 53.64
CA GLN A 104 33.59 8.71 53.37
C GLN A 104 34.45 8.17 54.54
N THR A 105 34.72 6.86 54.53
CA THR A 105 36.10 6.29 54.51
C THR A 105 36.14 4.84 54.03
N SER A 106 37.16 4.55 53.22
CA SER A 106 37.58 3.26 52.64
C SER A 106 38.17 2.28 53.67
N PHE A 107 38.04 0.96 53.47
CA PHE A 107 39.13 -0.07 53.47
C PHE A 107 38.57 -1.49 53.18
N PRO A 108 39.37 -2.43 52.59
CA PRO A 108 38.91 -3.70 51.99
C PRO A 108 39.28 -4.96 52.82
N ASN A 109 38.53 -6.08 52.62
CA ASN A 109 38.85 -7.53 52.84
C ASN A 109 37.64 -8.28 53.46
N VAL A 110 37.42 -9.61 53.36
CA VAL A 110 37.92 -10.75 52.56
C VAL A 110 36.96 -11.92 52.82
N GLN A 111 36.70 -12.71 51.77
CA GLN A 111 36.30 -14.13 51.72
C GLN A 111 35.21 -14.71 52.66
N GLY A 112 34.21 -15.33 52.02
CA GLY A 112 33.42 -16.42 52.57
C GLY A 112 32.72 -17.21 51.45
N LYS A 113 32.98 -18.52 51.37
CA LYS A 113 32.72 -19.45 50.24
C LYS A 113 31.29 -20.02 50.17
N ARG A 114 30.87 -20.31 48.93
CA ARG A 114 29.90 -21.34 48.42
C ARG A 114 28.41 -21.09 48.76
N ALA A 115 27.42 -21.38 47.92
CA ALA A 115 27.29 -22.36 46.84
C ALA A 115 26.30 -21.88 45.75
N ALA A 116 26.38 -22.48 44.54
CA ALA A 116 25.43 -22.27 43.45
C ALA A 116 24.10 -23.03 43.68
N PRO A 117 22.98 -22.50 43.15
CA PRO A 117 22.20 -23.29 42.19
C PRO A 117 21.67 -22.49 40.98
N VAL A 118 21.80 -23.13 39.80
CA VAL A 118 20.89 -23.22 38.62
C VAL A 118 20.17 -21.96 38.08
N PRO A 119 20.28 -21.64 36.77
CA PRO A 119 19.55 -20.53 36.16
C PRO A 119 18.13 -20.96 35.73
N SER A 120 17.10 -20.38 36.35
CA SER A 120 15.76 -20.35 35.75
C SER A 120 15.67 -19.18 34.77
N LYS A 121 15.62 -19.49 33.48
CA LYS A 121 15.27 -18.54 32.44
C LYS A 121 13.74 -18.43 32.35
N SER A 122 13.20 -17.28 32.70
CA SER A 122 12.00 -16.73 32.07
C SER A 122 12.26 -15.25 31.83
N LYS A 123 12.75 -14.91 30.64
CA LYS A 123 12.80 -13.51 30.19
C LYS A 123 11.35 -13.09 29.93
N SER A 124 10.85 -12.17 30.75
CA SER A 124 9.65 -11.40 30.45
C SER A 124 9.85 -10.66 29.13
N VAL A 125 8.91 -10.85 28.21
CA VAL A 125 8.76 -10.03 27.00
C VAL A 125 7.93 -8.82 27.41
N GLY A 126 8.52 -7.64 27.32
CA GLY A 126 7.84 -6.37 27.60
C GLY A 126 8.46 -5.27 26.74
N LEU A 127 7.69 -4.22 26.46
CA LEU A 127 8.18 -3.00 25.83
C LEU A 127 9.44 -2.51 26.57
N GLN A 128 10.55 -2.39 25.85
CA GLN A 128 11.73 -1.72 26.38
C GLN A 128 11.80 -0.32 25.79
N HIS A 129 11.45 0.68 26.60
CA HIS A 129 11.87 2.05 26.35
C HIS A 129 13.37 2.16 26.62
N LYS A 130 14.16 2.53 25.61
CA LYS A 130 15.55 2.97 25.81
C LYS A 130 15.71 4.38 25.27
N GLY A 131 16.11 5.30 26.14
CA GLY A 131 16.41 6.71 25.82
C GLY A 131 15.46 7.70 26.47
N VAL A 132 15.91 8.95 26.63
CA VAL A 132 15.09 10.10 27.06
C VAL A 132 15.20 11.16 25.95
N GLY A 133 14.09 11.73 25.49
CA GLY A 133 14.03 12.71 24.38
C GLY A 133 14.06 12.09 22.97
N GLU A 134 14.51 12.86 21.97
CA GLU A 134 14.55 12.60 20.49
C GLU A 134 15.13 11.24 20.02
N LYS A 135 15.56 10.35 20.92
CA LYS A 135 16.08 9.01 20.61
C LYS A 135 15.23 7.88 21.19
N ALA A 136 14.00 8.16 21.63
CA ALA A 136 13.09 7.13 22.10
C ALA A 136 12.75 6.17 20.93
N GLN A 137 13.17 4.91 21.05
CA GLN A 137 12.81 3.84 20.12
C GLN A 137 11.90 2.85 20.84
N ILE A 138 10.71 2.60 20.30
CA ILE A 138 9.81 1.55 20.78
C ILE A 138 10.15 0.27 20.04
N ILE A 139 10.67 -0.71 20.79
CA ILE A 139 10.99 -2.05 20.29
C ILE A 139 9.78 -2.95 20.53
N VAL A 140 9.04 -3.27 19.46
CA VAL A 140 7.95 -4.26 19.48
C VAL A 140 8.54 -5.64 19.18
N GLY A 141 8.48 -6.53 20.17
CA GLY A 141 8.97 -7.91 20.05
C GLY A 141 7.88 -8.86 19.59
N GLY A 142 7.85 -9.21 18.30
CA GLY A 142 6.93 -10.23 17.78
C GLY A 142 7.36 -11.64 18.15
N SER A 143 6.44 -12.44 18.71
CA SER A 143 6.60 -13.87 18.93
C SER A 143 6.33 -14.66 17.64
N THR A 144 7.18 -14.50 16.63
CA THR A 144 7.48 -15.46 15.54
C THR A 144 8.37 -14.75 14.51
N SER A 145 9.53 -15.32 14.23
CA SER A 145 10.62 -14.79 13.38
C SER A 145 11.39 -13.59 13.98
N GLY A 146 12.70 -13.78 14.19
CA GLY A 146 13.58 -12.89 14.96
C GLY A 146 13.99 -11.58 14.26
N THR A 147 13.04 -10.82 13.71
CA THR A 147 13.31 -9.51 13.10
C THR A 147 12.57 -8.42 13.87
N THR A 148 13.32 -7.52 14.51
CA THR A 148 12.78 -6.39 15.25
C THR A 148 12.46 -5.26 14.27
N HIS A 149 11.19 -4.97 14.02
CA HIS A 149 10.78 -3.88 13.12
C HIS A 149 10.43 -2.63 13.94
N THR A 150 11.17 -1.54 13.73
CA THR A 150 10.93 -0.24 14.40
C THR A 150 9.95 0.59 13.58
N ILE A 151 8.92 1.13 14.23
CA ILE A 151 7.92 2.00 13.58
C ILE A 151 8.33 3.44 13.80
N ASN A 152 8.30 4.24 12.74
CA ASN A 152 8.55 5.67 12.84
C ASN A 152 7.26 6.37 13.29
N GLU A 153 7.27 6.93 14.49
CA GLU A 153 6.10 7.60 15.10
C GLU A 153 5.65 8.83 14.31
N GLU A 154 6.58 9.57 13.69
CA GLU A 154 6.26 10.74 12.89
C GLU A 154 5.56 10.34 11.60
N GLU A 155 6.04 9.27 10.94
CA GLU A 155 5.38 8.70 9.76
C GLU A 155 3.97 8.25 10.11
N ARG A 156 3.79 7.51 11.20
CA ARG A 156 2.46 7.09 11.68
C ARG A 156 1.55 8.31 11.89
N ARG A 157 1.99 9.31 12.66
CA ARG A 157 1.20 10.51 12.96
C ARG A 157 0.78 11.24 11.68
N ALA A 158 1.75 11.50 10.80
CA ALA A 158 1.52 12.21 9.55
C ALA A 158 0.55 11.47 8.61
N PHE A 159 0.70 10.15 8.47
CA PHE A 159 -0.18 9.36 7.63
C PHE A 159 -1.58 9.22 8.24
N THR A 160 -1.71 9.08 9.56
CA THR A 160 -3.02 9.11 10.24
C THR A 160 -3.73 10.45 10.00
N THR A 161 -3.02 11.58 10.14
CA THR A 161 -3.58 12.91 9.85
C THR A 161 -4.03 13.04 8.40
N HIS A 162 -3.24 12.51 7.45
CA HIS A 162 -3.63 12.50 6.04
C HIS A 162 -4.90 11.68 5.80
N ILE A 163 -4.96 10.45 6.32
CA ILE A 163 -6.14 9.57 6.22
C ILE A 163 -7.38 10.26 6.78
N ASN A 164 -7.27 10.85 7.98
CA ASN A 164 -8.35 11.63 8.56
C ASN A 164 -8.79 12.76 7.62
N SER A 165 -7.86 13.50 7.03
CA SER A 165 -8.20 14.62 6.13
C SER A 165 -8.88 14.18 4.84
N VAL A 166 -8.45 13.09 4.20
CA VAL A 166 -8.95 12.70 2.87
C VAL A 166 -10.20 11.82 2.93
N LEU A 167 -10.38 11.05 4.01
CA LEU A 167 -11.53 10.17 4.19
C LEU A 167 -12.64 10.80 5.05
N THR A 168 -12.45 12.04 5.54
CA THR A 168 -13.50 12.77 6.27
C THR A 168 -14.74 12.93 5.39
N GLY A 169 -15.90 12.54 5.93
CA GLY A 169 -17.17 12.64 5.21
C GLY A 169 -17.46 11.48 4.25
N ASP A 170 -16.63 10.43 4.21
CA ASP A 170 -16.95 9.21 3.47
C ASP A 170 -18.25 8.59 4.00
N ALA A 171 -19.14 8.20 3.08
CA ALA A 171 -20.47 7.70 3.41
C ALA A 171 -20.45 6.37 4.19
N ASP A 172 -19.41 5.55 3.99
CA ASP A 172 -19.36 4.19 4.54
C ASP A 172 -18.50 4.12 5.81
N ILE A 173 -17.32 4.75 5.82
CA ILE A 173 -16.38 4.69 6.95
C ILE A 173 -16.25 6.00 7.73
N GLY A 174 -16.94 7.07 7.33
CA GLY A 174 -16.81 8.39 7.97
C GLY A 174 -17.13 8.40 9.47
N HIS A 175 -18.00 7.49 9.93
CA HIS A 175 -18.34 7.32 11.35
C HIS A 175 -17.17 6.82 12.22
N ARG A 176 -16.11 6.27 11.63
CA ARG A 176 -14.91 5.79 12.33
C ARG A 176 -13.84 6.88 12.50
N LEU A 177 -13.99 7.99 11.77
CA LEU A 177 -13.03 9.07 11.73
C LEU A 177 -13.47 10.22 12.67
N PRO A 178 -12.52 11.00 13.22
CA PRO A 178 -11.08 10.90 13.02
C PRO A 178 -10.41 9.87 13.95
N PHE A 179 -9.38 9.20 13.45
CA PHE A 179 -8.50 8.36 14.27
C PHE A 179 -7.56 9.22 15.13
N PRO A 180 -7.27 8.82 16.39
CA PRO A 180 -6.23 9.46 17.18
C PRO A 180 -4.86 9.33 16.52
N THR A 181 -4.07 10.41 16.54
CA THR A 181 -2.78 10.48 15.82
C THR A 181 -1.60 10.00 16.67
N ASP A 182 -1.84 9.82 17.97
CA ASP A 182 -0.89 9.43 19.00
C ASP A 182 -1.00 7.95 19.42
N THR A 183 -2.02 7.23 18.95
CA THR A 183 -2.22 5.80 19.27
C THR A 183 -2.02 4.87 18.05
N PHE A 184 -1.92 3.57 18.32
CA PHE A 184 -1.85 2.53 17.28
C PHE A 184 -3.23 2.14 16.72
N GLN A 185 -4.30 2.87 17.08
CA GLN A 185 -5.67 2.58 16.64
C GLN A 185 -5.78 2.52 15.10
N LEU A 186 -5.03 3.35 14.37
CA LEU A 186 -4.96 3.30 12.90
C LEU A 186 -4.81 1.86 12.36
N PHE A 187 -3.94 1.06 12.98
CA PHE A 187 -3.65 -0.30 12.52
C PHE A 187 -4.81 -1.25 12.78
N ASP A 188 -5.53 -1.06 13.88
CA ASP A 188 -6.70 -1.86 14.21
C ASP A 188 -7.87 -1.53 13.28
N GLU A 189 -8.00 -0.26 12.90
CA GLU A 189 -9.01 0.21 11.95
C GLU A 189 -8.75 -0.30 10.52
N CYS A 190 -7.51 -0.67 10.18
CA CYS A 190 -7.15 -1.22 8.86
C CYS A 190 -7.42 -2.73 8.70
N ARG A 191 -7.73 -3.46 9.79
CA ARG A 191 -7.75 -4.94 9.80
C ARG A 191 -8.84 -5.56 8.91
N ASP A 192 -9.90 -4.82 8.64
CA ASP A 192 -11.00 -5.24 7.76
C ASP A 192 -10.77 -4.91 6.27
N GLY A 193 -9.67 -4.23 5.95
CA GLY A 193 -9.30 -3.79 4.61
C GLY A 193 -10.11 -2.62 4.06
N LEU A 194 -11.10 -2.08 4.79
CA LEU A 194 -11.99 -1.03 4.27
C LEU A 194 -11.29 0.33 4.20
N VAL A 195 -10.59 0.72 5.27
CA VAL A 195 -9.81 1.97 5.30
C VAL A 195 -8.77 1.99 4.18
N LEU A 196 -8.03 0.90 4.01
CA LEU A 196 -7.03 0.76 2.95
C LEU A 196 -7.67 0.78 1.55
N SER A 197 -8.83 0.15 1.38
CA SER A 197 -9.55 0.17 0.09
C SER A 197 -9.99 1.57 -0.30
N LYS A 198 -10.50 2.35 0.66
CA LYS A 198 -10.90 3.74 0.45
C LYS A 198 -9.70 4.64 0.18
N LEU A 199 -8.60 4.45 0.90
CA LEU A 199 -7.35 5.18 0.66
C LEU A 199 -6.77 4.91 -0.75
N ILE A 200 -6.87 3.67 -1.25
CA ILE A 200 -6.47 3.33 -2.63
C ILE A 200 -7.30 4.12 -3.64
N ASN A 201 -8.62 4.20 -3.45
CA ASN A 201 -9.50 4.95 -4.34
C ASN A 201 -9.32 6.48 -4.25
N ASP A 202 -8.95 7.00 -3.09
CA ASP A 202 -8.56 8.41 -2.96
C ASP A 202 -7.28 8.72 -3.75
N SER A 203 -6.28 7.84 -3.63
CA SER A 203 -4.99 8.01 -4.32
C SER A 203 -5.08 7.78 -5.82
N VAL A 204 -5.84 6.77 -6.25
CA VAL A 204 -6.10 6.46 -7.67
C VAL A 204 -7.59 6.12 -7.81
N PRO A 205 -8.41 7.10 -8.26
CA PRO A 205 -9.84 6.92 -8.45
C PRO A 205 -10.20 5.69 -9.27
N ASP A 206 -11.34 5.08 -8.94
CA ASP A 206 -11.92 3.93 -9.64
C ASP A 206 -11.09 2.63 -9.66
N THR A 207 -10.04 2.53 -8.84
CA THR A 207 -9.23 1.30 -8.72
C THR A 207 -10.02 0.12 -8.13
N ILE A 208 -10.74 0.36 -7.03
CA ILE A 208 -11.53 -0.64 -6.31
C ILE A 208 -13.01 -0.32 -6.46
N ASP A 209 -13.78 -1.31 -6.87
CA ASP A 209 -15.23 -1.24 -6.77
C ASP A 209 -15.68 -1.49 -5.33
N THR A 210 -16.09 -0.45 -4.60
CA THR A 210 -16.47 -0.57 -3.18
C THR A 210 -17.65 -1.51 -2.95
N ARG A 211 -18.43 -1.80 -3.99
CA ARG A 211 -19.54 -2.75 -3.95
C ARG A 211 -19.08 -4.20 -3.75
N VAL A 212 -17.88 -4.56 -4.18
CA VAL A 212 -17.34 -5.92 -3.97
C VAL A 212 -16.77 -6.14 -2.57
N LEU A 213 -16.59 -5.07 -1.80
CA LEU A 213 -16.09 -5.14 -0.44
C LEU A 213 -17.16 -5.74 0.47
N ASN A 214 -16.72 -6.60 1.37
CA ASN A 214 -17.56 -7.10 2.43
C ASN A 214 -17.71 -6.01 3.49
N TRP A 215 -18.95 -5.67 3.82
CA TRP A 215 -19.29 -4.66 4.82
C TRP A 215 -19.82 -5.31 6.11
N PRO A 216 -19.47 -4.78 7.30
CA PRO A 216 -20.08 -5.16 8.58
C PRO A 216 -21.61 -5.07 8.48
N LYS A 217 -22.31 -6.11 8.96
CA LYS A 217 -23.79 -6.13 9.01
C LYS A 217 -24.25 -6.12 10.46
N ASN A 218 -25.24 -5.29 10.78
CA ASN A 218 -25.84 -5.17 12.11
C ASN A 218 -24.80 -4.90 13.23
N ASN A 219 -23.86 -3.99 12.99
CA ASN A 219 -22.75 -3.66 13.91
C ASN A 219 -21.85 -4.86 14.31
N LYS A 220 -21.86 -5.96 13.56
CA LYS A 220 -20.95 -7.09 13.79
C LYS A 220 -19.67 -6.93 12.99
N VAL A 221 -18.54 -7.11 13.65
CA VAL A 221 -17.22 -7.17 13.02
C VAL A 221 -17.21 -8.23 11.92
N LEU A 222 -16.46 -7.96 10.85
CA LEU A 222 -16.28 -8.91 9.75
C LEU A 222 -15.58 -10.17 10.26
N ASN A 223 -16.06 -11.34 9.81
CA ASN A 223 -15.39 -12.59 10.13
C ASN A 223 -14.04 -12.66 9.40
N THR A 224 -13.13 -13.48 9.92
CA THR A 224 -11.75 -13.63 9.39
C THR A 224 -11.71 -13.96 7.90
N PHE A 225 -12.66 -14.77 7.41
CA PHE A 225 -12.76 -15.11 5.99
C PHE A 225 -13.11 -13.89 5.12
N THR A 226 -14.16 -13.14 5.48
CA THR A 226 -14.60 -11.94 4.77
C THR A 226 -13.60 -10.79 4.86
N ALA A 227 -12.88 -10.67 5.98
CA ALA A 227 -11.77 -9.73 6.14
C ALA A 227 -10.58 -10.14 5.24
N SER A 228 -10.29 -11.43 5.12
CA SER A 228 -9.27 -11.95 4.20
C SER A 228 -9.61 -11.67 2.74
N GLU A 229 -10.87 -11.80 2.35
CA GLU A 229 -11.33 -11.41 1.02
C GLU A 229 -11.10 -9.92 0.73
N ASN A 230 -11.43 -9.03 1.68
CA ASN A 230 -11.15 -7.60 1.54
C ASN A 230 -9.65 -7.31 1.48
N ALA A 231 -8.84 -7.93 2.35
CA ALA A 231 -7.39 -7.77 2.36
C ALA A 231 -6.75 -8.21 1.03
N ASN A 232 -7.24 -9.29 0.42
CA ASN A 232 -6.81 -9.72 -0.91
C ASN A 232 -7.14 -8.70 -2.00
N ILE A 233 -8.31 -8.06 -1.93
CA ILE A 233 -8.67 -6.96 -2.85
C ILE A 233 -7.70 -5.80 -2.67
N VAL A 234 -7.41 -5.39 -1.43
CA VAL A 234 -6.44 -4.33 -1.13
C VAL A 234 -5.06 -4.64 -1.71
N ILE A 235 -4.51 -5.83 -1.45
CA ILE A 235 -3.17 -6.23 -1.92
C ILE A 235 -3.09 -6.25 -3.44
N ASN A 236 -4.06 -6.87 -4.11
CA ASN A 236 -4.07 -6.95 -5.57
C ASN A 236 -4.28 -5.59 -6.23
N SER A 237 -5.09 -4.73 -5.62
CA SER A 237 -5.34 -3.37 -6.11
C SER A 237 -4.13 -2.47 -5.91
N ALA A 238 -3.44 -2.57 -4.76
CA ALA A 238 -2.18 -1.89 -4.51
C ALA A 238 -1.11 -2.29 -5.54
N LYS A 239 -0.97 -3.59 -5.86
CA LYS A 239 -0.09 -4.07 -6.94
C LYS A 239 -0.49 -3.49 -8.30
N ALA A 240 -1.79 -3.43 -8.58
CA ALA A 240 -2.31 -2.91 -9.86
C ALA A 240 -2.01 -1.42 -10.07
N ILE A 241 -1.96 -0.62 -9.00
CA ILE A 241 -1.57 0.80 -9.08
C ILE A 241 -0.07 1.04 -9.02
N GLY A 242 0.76 -0.02 -8.99
CA GLY A 242 2.21 0.06 -9.01
C GLY A 242 2.89 0.09 -7.63
N CYS A 243 2.19 -0.25 -6.54
CA CYS A 243 2.84 -0.47 -5.26
C CYS A 243 3.65 -1.78 -5.26
N VAL A 244 4.84 -1.73 -4.68
CA VAL A 244 5.72 -2.89 -4.49
C VAL A 244 5.30 -3.61 -3.21
N VAL A 245 4.37 -4.54 -3.38
CA VAL A 245 3.78 -5.34 -2.29
C VAL A 245 4.41 -6.74 -2.28
N VAL A 246 5.67 -6.81 -1.86
CA VAL A 246 6.43 -8.07 -1.72
C VAL A 246 6.30 -8.57 -0.28
N ASN A 247 5.97 -9.86 -0.12
CA ASN A 247 5.81 -10.53 1.18
C ASN A 247 4.72 -9.97 2.10
N VAL A 248 3.70 -9.27 1.56
CA VAL A 248 2.50 -8.89 2.32
C VAL A 248 1.36 -9.81 1.91
N HIS A 249 0.78 -10.49 2.89
CA HIS A 249 -0.31 -11.45 2.74
C HIS A 249 -1.57 -10.94 3.44
N SER A 250 -2.72 -11.56 3.16
CA SER A 250 -3.99 -11.21 3.79
C SER A 250 -3.91 -11.26 5.32
N GLU A 251 -3.21 -12.26 5.85
CA GLU A 251 -3.05 -12.49 7.29
C GLU A 251 -2.31 -11.32 7.94
N ASP A 252 -1.35 -10.71 7.25
CA ASP A 252 -0.57 -9.58 7.78
C ASP A 252 -1.44 -8.34 8.03
N ILE A 253 -2.44 -8.11 7.17
CA ILE A 253 -3.42 -7.02 7.33
C ILE A 253 -4.42 -7.36 8.43
N ILE A 254 -4.95 -8.58 8.45
CA ILE A 254 -5.94 -9.03 9.44
C ILE A 254 -5.34 -9.08 10.84
N GLU A 255 -4.07 -9.45 10.99
CA GLU A 255 -3.35 -9.45 12.27
C GLU A 255 -2.96 -8.04 12.72
N GLY A 256 -3.06 -7.03 11.84
CA GLY A 256 -2.69 -5.66 12.17
C GLY A 256 -1.18 -5.47 12.23
N LYS A 257 -0.38 -6.13 11.37
CA LYS A 257 1.08 -6.00 11.36
C LYS A 257 1.49 -4.58 10.98
N GLU A 258 1.79 -3.80 12.01
CA GLU A 258 1.94 -2.36 11.98
C GLU A 258 2.96 -1.87 10.93
N HIS A 259 4.14 -2.48 10.86
CA HIS A 259 5.19 -2.09 9.90
C HIS A 259 4.80 -2.36 8.43
N LEU A 260 4.06 -3.43 8.15
CA LEU A 260 3.59 -3.77 6.80
C LEU A 260 2.44 -2.85 6.38
N ILE A 261 1.49 -2.61 7.29
CA ILE A 261 0.37 -1.70 7.05
C ILE A 261 0.87 -0.27 6.84
N LEU A 262 1.80 0.21 7.69
CA LEU A 262 2.37 1.55 7.54
C LEU A 262 3.16 1.70 6.23
N GLY A 263 3.94 0.67 5.86
CA GLY A 263 4.66 0.62 4.59
C GLY A 263 3.71 0.64 3.38
N LEU A 264 2.59 -0.08 3.45
CA LEU A 264 1.56 -0.10 2.41
C LEU A 264 0.85 1.26 2.29
N ILE A 265 0.44 1.87 3.41
CA ILE A 265 -0.16 3.21 3.46
C ILE A 265 0.78 4.22 2.79
N TRP A 266 2.07 4.21 3.13
CA TRP A 266 3.05 5.09 2.50
C TRP A 266 3.08 4.92 0.98
N GLN A 267 3.13 3.68 0.49
CA GLN A 267 3.20 3.43 -0.96
C GLN A 267 1.94 3.92 -1.70
N ILE A 268 0.77 3.77 -1.09
CA ILE A 268 -0.50 4.27 -1.64
C ILE A 268 -0.48 5.80 -1.70
N ILE A 269 -0.15 6.47 -0.59
CA ILE A 269 -0.06 7.94 -0.51
C ILE A 269 0.98 8.47 -1.51
N ARG A 270 2.17 7.86 -1.58
CA ARG A 270 3.23 8.22 -2.53
C ARG A 270 2.71 8.15 -3.96
N ARG A 271 1.97 7.08 -4.32
CA ARG A 271 1.40 6.95 -5.66
C ARG A 271 0.38 8.06 -5.97
N GLY A 272 -0.51 8.37 -5.04
CA GLY A 272 -1.50 9.44 -5.20
C GLY A 272 -0.88 10.83 -5.34
N LEU A 273 0.17 11.13 -4.56
CA LEU A 273 0.87 12.41 -4.63
C LEU A 273 1.66 12.60 -5.92
N LEU A 274 2.39 11.57 -6.34
CA LEU A 274 3.32 11.66 -7.48
C LEU A 274 2.63 11.48 -8.84
N SER A 275 1.49 10.79 -8.90
CA SER A 275 0.73 10.64 -10.15
C SER A 275 0.15 11.95 -10.69
N LYS A 276 0.03 12.97 -9.84
CA LYS A 276 -0.43 14.32 -10.24
C LYS A 276 0.67 15.14 -10.90
N ILE A 277 1.94 14.76 -10.72
CA ILE A 277 3.10 15.47 -11.25
C ILE A 277 3.36 14.93 -12.66
N ASP A 278 2.47 15.31 -13.57
CA ASP A 278 2.48 14.89 -14.97
C ASP A 278 2.27 16.11 -15.85
N ILE A 279 2.98 16.18 -16.99
CA ILE A 279 2.91 17.33 -17.90
C ILE A 279 1.51 17.56 -18.48
N LYS A 280 0.67 16.52 -18.52
CA LYS A 280 -0.73 16.65 -18.95
C LYS A 280 -1.55 17.48 -17.97
N LEU A 281 -1.25 17.36 -16.68
CA LEU A 281 -1.90 18.11 -15.60
C LEU A 281 -1.22 19.45 -15.37
N HIS A 282 0.11 19.49 -15.57
CA HIS A 282 0.96 20.66 -15.38
C HIS A 282 1.83 20.93 -16.63
N PRO A 283 1.28 21.49 -17.72
CA PRO A 283 2.06 21.84 -18.92
C PRO A 283 3.24 22.78 -18.62
N GLU A 284 3.13 23.58 -17.57
CA GLU A 284 4.16 24.47 -17.06
C GLU A 284 5.46 23.75 -16.66
N LEU A 285 5.42 22.42 -16.45
CA LEU A 285 6.62 21.60 -16.24
C LEU A 285 7.64 21.73 -17.39
N TYR A 286 7.21 22.17 -18.58
CA TYR A 286 8.11 22.47 -19.69
C TYR A 286 9.22 23.48 -19.32
N ARG A 287 8.98 24.38 -18.37
CA ARG A 287 9.98 25.35 -17.88
C ARG A 287 11.16 24.71 -17.13
N LEU A 288 11.03 23.44 -16.75
CA LEU A 288 12.05 22.69 -16.02
C LEU A 288 13.03 21.95 -16.94
N LEU A 289 12.86 22.07 -18.27
CA LEU A 289 13.79 21.49 -19.23
C LEU A 289 15.16 22.18 -19.13
N GLU A 290 16.21 21.36 -19.09
CA GLU A 290 17.60 21.81 -19.24
C GLU A 290 17.91 22.06 -20.74
N ASP A 291 18.90 22.92 -21.03
CA ASP A 291 19.17 23.40 -22.40
C ASP A 291 19.56 22.28 -23.40
N ASP A 292 20.01 21.14 -22.90
CA ASP A 292 20.54 20.00 -23.66
C ASP A 292 19.67 18.73 -23.59
N GLU A 293 18.44 18.84 -23.10
CA GLU A 293 17.50 17.72 -23.05
C GLU A 293 16.21 17.97 -23.84
N THR A 294 15.67 16.87 -24.38
CA THR A 294 14.37 16.85 -25.05
C THR A 294 13.25 16.69 -24.04
N LEU A 295 12.03 17.09 -24.42
CA LEU A 295 10.82 16.85 -23.62
C LEU A 295 10.65 15.36 -23.31
N GLU A 296 10.94 14.50 -24.27
CA GLU A 296 10.87 13.05 -24.07
C GLU A 296 11.85 12.57 -23.00
N GLN A 297 13.07 13.09 -22.97
CA GLN A 297 14.05 12.77 -21.92
C GLN A 297 13.59 13.27 -20.54
N PHE A 298 12.99 14.46 -20.49
CA PHE A 298 12.40 15.00 -19.26
C PHE A 298 11.25 14.12 -18.74
N LEU A 299 10.34 13.68 -19.61
CA LEU A 299 9.19 12.84 -19.25
C LEU A 299 9.58 11.43 -18.80
N ARG A 300 10.83 11.00 -19.05
CA ARG A 300 11.36 9.73 -18.54
C ARG A 300 11.82 9.81 -17.09
N LEU A 301 11.93 11.02 -16.54
CA LEU A 301 12.39 11.18 -15.16
C LEU A 301 11.33 10.69 -14.16
N PRO A 302 11.76 10.00 -13.09
CA PRO A 302 10.89 9.73 -11.96
C PRO A 302 10.32 11.04 -11.39
N PRO A 303 9.06 11.05 -10.90
CA PRO A 303 8.46 12.25 -10.33
C PRO A 303 9.30 12.91 -9.22
N GLU A 304 10.06 12.14 -8.45
CA GLU A 304 10.98 12.68 -7.45
C GLU A 304 12.09 13.54 -8.04
N GLN A 305 12.60 13.17 -9.23
CA GLN A 305 13.61 13.96 -9.94
C GLN A 305 13.01 15.23 -10.53
N ILE A 306 11.77 15.15 -11.04
CA ILE A 306 11.02 16.32 -11.49
C ILE A 306 10.83 17.31 -10.33
N LEU A 307 10.46 16.84 -9.14
CA LEU A 307 10.36 17.67 -7.93
C LEU A 307 11.69 18.29 -7.53
N LEU A 308 12.81 17.56 -7.63
CA LEU A 308 14.14 18.12 -7.37
C LEU A 308 14.49 19.23 -8.36
N ARG A 309 14.15 19.07 -9.64
CA ARG A 309 14.35 20.10 -10.67
C ARG A 309 13.48 21.32 -10.40
N TRP A 310 12.21 21.10 -10.10
CA TRP A 310 11.28 22.15 -9.70
C TRP A 310 11.77 22.95 -8.49
N PHE A 311 12.23 22.27 -7.44
CA PHE A 311 12.76 22.92 -6.25
C PHE A 311 13.96 23.80 -6.62
N ASN A 312 14.91 23.25 -7.37
CA ASN A 312 16.11 23.97 -7.77
C ASN A 312 15.86 25.10 -8.76
N TYR A 313 14.84 24.99 -9.62
CA TYR A 313 14.41 26.07 -10.50
C TYR A 313 14.08 27.31 -9.68
N HIS A 314 13.26 27.16 -8.64
CA HIS A 314 12.89 28.25 -7.74
C HIS A 314 14.07 28.80 -6.93
N LEU A 315 14.95 27.93 -6.42
CA LEU A 315 16.18 28.38 -5.73
C LEU A 315 17.08 29.20 -6.66
N LYS A 316 17.23 28.78 -7.92
CA LYS A 316 18.02 29.49 -8.93
C LYS A 316 17.41 30.87 -9.24
N GLN A 317 16.09 30.96 -9.38
CA GLN A 317 15.39 32.23 -9.60
C GLN A 317 15.53 33.18 -8.40
N ALA A 318 15.55 32.65 -7.18
CA ALA A 318 15.81 33.43 -5.96
C ALA A 318 17.30 33.84 -5.80
N GLY A 319 18.19 33.42 -6.70
CA GLY A 319 19.62 33.69 -6.60
C GLY A 319 20.31 32.94 -5.45
N TRP A 320 19.71 31.85 -4.96
CA TRP A 320 20.24 31.07 -3.85
C TRP A 320 21.36 30.14 -4.32
N ASN A 321 22.44 30.07 -3.55
CA ASN A 321 23.69 29.40 -3.94
C ASN A 321 23.69 27.89 -3.67
N ARG A 322 22.78 27.37 -2.85
CA ARG A 322 22.69 25.94 -2.54
C ARG A 322 21.75 25.24 -3.52
N ARG A 323 22.11 24.00 -3.88
CA ARG A 323 21.30 23.10 -4.70
C ARG A 323 20.82 21.92 -3.84
N VAL A 324 19.58 21.49 -4.06
CA VAL A 324 18.98 20.32 -3.41
C VAL A 324 19.13 19.11 -4.33
N THR A 325 19.74 18.03 -3.83
CA THR A 325 19.92 16.77 -4.55
C THR A 325 19.17 15.61 -3.91
N ASN A 326 18.67 15.79 -2.68
CA ASN A 326 17.89 14.82 -1.92
C ASN A 326 16.92 15.53 -0.98
N PHE A 327 15.85 14.83 -0.59
CA PHE A 327 14.88 15.30 0.41
C PHE A 327 15.26 14.86 1.84
N THR A 328 16.57 14.84 2.17
CA THR A 328 17.06 14.49 3.51
C THR A 328 18.07 15.52 4.03
N SER A 329 19.36 15.33 3.78
CA SER A 329 20.43 16.16 4.33
C SER A 329 20.40 17.59 3.80
N ASP A 330 19.91 17.79 2.58
CA ASP A 330 20.02 19.08 1.90
C ASP A 330 18.97 20.08 2.37
N ILE A 331 17.91 19.60 3.03
CA ILE A 331 16.74 20.41 3.44
C ILE A 331 16.51 20.43 4.95
N LYS A 332 17.19 19.59 5.72
CA LYS A 332 16.95 19.40 7.16
C LYS A 332 17.24 20.63 8.02
N ASP A 333 17.93 21.62 7.49
CA ASP A 333 18.24 22.88 8.17
C ASP A 333 17.21 23.98 7.88
N GLY A 334 16.17 23.69 7.10
CA GLY A 334 15.06 24.60 6.80
C GLY A 334 15.39 25.77 5.86
N GLU A 335 16.65 26.00 5.49
CA GLU A 335 17.05 27.18 4.70
C GLU A 335 16.47 27.11 3.29
N ASN A 336 16.66 25.96 2.62
CA ASN A 336 16.16 25.74 1.27
C ASN A 336 14.63 25.83 1.20
N TYR A 337 13.91 25.36 2.23
CA TYR A 337 12.46 25.54 2.30
C TYR A 337 12.05 26.99 2.52
N THR A 338 12.77 27.73 3.37
CA THR A 338 12.48 29.16 3.61
C THR A 338 12.55 29.94 2.31
N VAL A 339 13.61 29.72 1.52
CA VAL A 339 13.79 30.38 0.23
C VAL A 339 12.75 29.93 -0.79
N LEU A 340 12.47 28.62 -0.87
CA LEU A 340 11.44 28.10 -1.78
C LEU A 340 10.07 28.72 -1.49
N LEU A 341 9.62 28.71 -0.23
CA LEU A 341 8.31 29.24 0.14
C LEU A 341 8.20 30.75 -0.14
N ASN A 342 9.27 31.52 0.13
CA ASN A 342 9.33 32.94 -0.23
C ASN A 342 9.31 33.16 -1.75
N GLN A 343 9.91 32.26 -2.53
CA GLN A 343 9.89 32.38 -3.98
C GLN A 343 8.52 32.03 -4.57
N LEU A 344 7.80 31.09 -3.98
CA LEU A 344 6.43 30.76 -4.37
C LEU A 344 5.46 31.90 -4.07
N ASP A 345 5.57 32.51 -2.88
CA ASP A 345 4.84 33.73 -2.55
C ASP A 345 5.59 34.59 -1.53
N SER A 346 6.25 35.64 -2.03
CA SER A 346 7.03 36.56 -1.21
C SER A 346 6.18 37.49 -0.35
N SER A 347 4.88 37.60 -0.62
CA SER A 347 3.95 38.42 0.14
C SER A 347 3.46 37.72 1.42
N LEU A 348 3.37 36.39 1.39
CA LEU A 348 2.91 35.56 2.51
C LEU A 348 4.05 34.90 3.29
N CYS A 349 5.15 34.54 2.62
CA CYS A 349 6.26 33.81 3.23
C CYS A 349 7.50 34.71 3.34
N SER A 350 7.94 35.02 4.57
CA SER A 350 9.14 35.83 4.78
C SER A 350 10.44 35.00 4.81
N LEU A 351 11.57 35.67 4.57
CA LEU A 351 12.91 35.10 4.70
C LEU A 351 13.47 35.18 6.14
N ASP A 352 12.69 35.69 7.10
CA ASP A 352 13.10 35.83 8.51
C ASP A 352 13.65 34.53 9.14
N PRO A 353 13.12 33.33 8.82
CA PRO A 353 13.63 32.08 9.41
C PRO A 353 15.13 31.83 9.14
N LEU A 354 15.71 32.45 8.10
CA LEU A 354 17.16 32.35 7.84
C LEU A 354 18.02 32.96 8.95
N GLN A 355 17.47 33.87 9.77
CA GLN A 355 18.19 34.47 10.90
C GLN A 355 18.08 33.62 12.19
N THR A 356 17.14 32.68 12.25
CA THR A 356 16.91 31.83 13.41
C THR A 356 18.00 30.77 13.51
N THR A 357 18.74 30.74 14.63
CA THR A 357 19.86 29.81 14.82
C THR A 357 19.43 28.42 15.27
N ASP A 358 18.34 28.33 16.02
CA ASP A 358 17.80 27.04 16.47
C ASP A 358 17.05 26.35 15.33
N LEU A 359 17.49 25.14 14.98
CA LEU A 359 16.95 24.43 13.80
C LEU A 359 15.50 24.01 14.01
N LEU A 360 15.11 23.64 15.24
CA LEU A 360 13.76 23.23 15.53
C LEU A 360 12.80 24.42 15.45
N GLN A 361 13.19 25.56 16.03
CA GLN A 361 12.44 26.80 15.91
C GLN A 361 12.33 27.25 14.44
N ARG A 362 13.44 27.24 13.69
CA ARG A 362 13.43 27.58 12.26
C ARG A 362 12.50 26.66 11.47
N ALA A 363 12.52 25.36 11.74
CA ALA A 363 11.64 24.40 11.09
C ALA A 363 10.16 24.69 11.39
N GLU A 364 9.81 25.11 12.60
CA GLU A 364 8.45 25.55 12.92
C GLU A 364 8.08 26.85 12.17
N GLU A 365 8.97 27.83 12.10
CA GLU A 365 8.74 29.07 11.34
C GLU A 365 8.55 28.78 9.83
N VAL A 366 9.31 27.83 9.27
CA VAL A 366 9.12 27.33 7.90
C VAL A 366 7.73 26.71 7.72
N LEU A 367 7.27 25.89 8.66
CA LEU A 367 5.94 25.28 8.58
C LEU A 367 4.81 26.29 8.80
N GLN A 368 5.04 27.37 9.55
CA GLN A 368 4.11 28.50 9.65
C GLN A 368 4.02 29.27 8.33
N ASN A 369 5.14 29.45 7.61
CA ASN A 369 5.11 29.98 6.24
C ASN A 369 4.27 29.08 5.33
N ALA A 370 4.46 27.76 5.40
CA ALA A 370 3.69 26.81 4.61
C ALA A 370 2.19 26.78 4.99
N GLU A 371 1.85 27.05 6.25
CA GLU A 371 0.46 27.16 6.71
C GLU A 371 -0.27 28.34 6.09
N ARG A 372 0.43 29.47 5.88
CA ARG A 372 -0.14 30.63 5.16
C ARG A 372 -0.44 30.34 3.69
N LEU A 373 0.23 29.35 3.11
CA LEU A 373 -0.07 28.80 1.79
C LEU A 373 -1.04 27.62 1.84
N GLU A 374 -1.66 27.33 2.99
CA GLU A 374 -2.54 26.17 3.19
C GLU A 374 -1.89 24.81 2.87
N CYS A 375 -0.54 24.75 2.90
CA CYS A 375 0.26 23.60 2.50
C CYS A 375 0.93 22.86 3.68
N ARG A 376 0.61 23.22 4.94
CA ARG A 376 1.14 22.54 6.14
C ARG A 376 0.53 21.13 6.30
N LYS A 377 1.03 20.17 5.52
CA LYS A 377 0.67 18.74 5.60
C LYS A 377 1.91 17.86 5.62
N TYR A 378 1.77 16.66 6.18
CA TYR A 378 2.80 15.59 6.29
C TYR A 378 4.03 15.88 7.16
N LEU A 379 4.55 17.10 7.16
CA LEU A 379 5.84 17.43 7.78
C LEU A 379 5.66 18.11 9.15
N THR A 380 6.45 17.67 10.13
CA THR A 380 6.59 18.30 11.46
C THR A 380 7.99 18.92 11.60
N PRO A 381 8.22 19.85 12.56
CA PRO A 381 9.54 20.43 12.76
C PRO A 381 10.62 19.37 13.05
N THR A 382 10.26 18.40 13.88
CA THR A 382 11.13 17.27 14.24
C THR A 382 11.45 16.39 13.03
N ALA A 383 10.48 16.11 12.15
CA ALA A 383 10.69 15.32 10.94
C ALA A 383 11.55 16.04 9.89
N LEU A 384 11.40 17.37 9.81
CA LEU A 384 12.22 18.23 8.95
C LEU A 384 13.68 18.16 9.41
N VAL A 385 13.95 18.47 10.69
CA VAL A 385 15.32 18.48 11.25
C VAL A 385 15.93 17.08 11.28
N GLY A 386 15.10 16.05 11.50
CA GLY A 386 15.48 14.65 11.42
C GLY A 386 15.79 14.18 9.99
N GLY A 387 15.45 14.96 8.97
CA GLY A 387 15.71 14.62 7.56
C GLY A 387 14.89 13.42 7.09
N ASN A 388 13.65 13.28 7.53
CA ASN A 388 12.79 12.18 7.13
C ASN A 388 12.45 12.24 5.62
N SER A 389 13.07 11.37 4.82
CA SER A 389 12.92 11.37 3.36
C SER A 389 11.46 11.29 2.87
N LYS A 390 10.62 10.48 3.52
CA LYS A 390 9.24 10.23 3.08
C LYS A 390 8.36 11.44 3.34
N LEU A 391 8.43 11.98 4.55
CA LEU A 391 7.61 13.13 4.95
C LEU A 391 8.01 14.40 4.20
N ASN A 392 9.30 14.59 3.96
CA ASN A 392 9.78 15.69 3.14
C ASN A 392 9.35 15.56 1.67
N LEU A 393 9.48 14.36 1.08
CA LEU A 393 8.98 14.12 -0.28
C LEU A 393 7.47 14.40 -0.37
N ALA A 394 6.68 13.93 0.61
CA ALA A 394 5.24 14.16 0.63
C ALA A 394 4.88 15.64 0.74
N PHE A 395 5.59 16.38 1.59
CA PHE A 395 5.42 17.83 1.73
C PHE A 395 5.76 18.58 0.44
N VAL A 396 6.90 18.27 -0.20
CA VAL A 396 7.32 18.86 -1.47
C VAL A 396 6.32 18.55 -2.59
N ALA A 397 5.88 17.31 -2.70
CA ALA A 397 4.89 16.91 -3.69
C ALA A 397 3.55 17.63 -3.48
N HIS A 398 3.10 17.76 -2.23
CA HIS A 398 1.89 18.51 -1.91
C HIS A 398 2.01 20.00 -2.24
N LEU A 399 3.16 20.59 -1.94
CA LEU A 399 3.45 21.99 -2.24
C LEU A 399 3.43 22.24 -3.75
N PHE A 400 4.07 21.38 -4.55
CA PHE A 400 4.01 21.44 -6.02
C PHE A 400 2.58 21.33 -6.53
N ASN A 401 1.82 20.33 -6.08
CA ASN A 401 0.45 20.08 -6.54
C ASN A 401 -0.52 21.24 -6.22
N THR A 402 -0.18 22.11 -5.28
CA THR A 402 -1.02 23.25 -4.86
C THR A 402 -0.48 24.57 -5.43
N HIS A 403 0.85 24.74 -5.46
CA HIS A 403 1.54 25.94 -5.89
C HIS A 403 2.73 25.59 -6.80
N PRO A 404 2.52 25.22 -8.08
CA PRO A 404 3.62 24.95 -9.00
C PRO A 404 4.54 26.18 -9.18
N GLY A 405 3.97 27.38 -9.22
CA GLY A 405 4.73 28.64 -9.33
C GLY A 405 5.54 28.77 -10.63
N LEU A 406 5.23 27.97 -11.66
CA LEU A 406 5.89 28.06 -12.97
C LEU A 406 5.03 28.89 -13.91
N ASP A 407 5.67 29.74 -14.71
CA ASP A 407 4.96 30.52 -15.72
C ASP A 407 4.41 29.61 -16.81
N PRO A 408 3.15 29.81 -17.23
CA PRO A 408 2.60 29.06 -18.34
C PRO A 408 3.46 29.27 -19.60
N PRO A 409 3.52 28.27 -20.51
CA PRO A 409 4.19 28.42 -21.79
C PRO A 409 3.54 29.54 -22.62
N ASP A 410 4.34 30.28 -23.39
CA ASP A 410 3.84 31.36 -24.24
C ASP A 410 2.96 30.78 -25.38
N GLU A 411 1.88 31.46 -25.79
CA GLU A 411 0.95 31.00 -26.84
C GLU A 411 1.63 30.69 -28.20
N ASN A 412 2.85 31.18 -28.42
CA ASN A 412 3.62 30.99 -29.65
C ASN A 412 4.69 29.89 -29.55
N GLU A 413 4.83 29.20 -28.41
CA GLU A 413 5.68 28.02 -28.30
C GLU A 413 4.84 26.77 -28.62
N PRO A 414 5.06 26.11 -29.77
CA PRO A 414 4.40 24.85 -30.05
C PRO A 414 4.97 23.80 -29.10
N ILE A 415 4.30 23.60 -27.96
CA ILE A 415 4.45 22.34 -27.25
C ILE A 415 3.73 21.32 -28.11
N GLU A 416 4.49 20.61 -28.96
CA GLU A 416 4.02 19.37 -29.57
C GLU A 416 3.85 18.34 -28.46
N ILE A 417 2.76 18.44 -27.71
CA ILE A 417 2.25 17.34 -26.91
C ILE A 417 1.80 16.32 -27.94
N GLU A 418 2.51 15.19 -28.05
CA GLU A 418 2.05 14.06 -28.88
C GLU A 418 0.56 13.84 -28.62
N ASP A 419 -0.22 13.70 -29.70
CA ASP A 419 -1.62 13.32 -29.59
C ASP A 419 -1.74 12.13 -28.64
N PHE A 420 -2.60 12.26 -27.63
CA PHE A 420 -2.82 11.24 -26.62
C PHE A 420 -3.19 9.92 -27.30
N ASP A 421 -2.24 8.99 -27.36
CA ASP A 421 -2.48 7.63 -27.83
C ASP A 421 -3.24 6.86 -26.75
N ALA A 422 -4.55 7.16 -26.67
CA ALA A 422 -5.47 6.57 -25.71
C ALA A 422 -5.44 5.03 -25.78
N GLU A 423 -5.21 4.48 -26.98
CA GLU A 423 -5.12 3.05 -27.20
C GLU A 423 -3.77 2.52 -26.70
N GLY A 424 -2.65 3.13 -27.09
CA GLY A 424 -1.31 2.72 -26.65
C GLY A 424 -1.12 2.82 -25.13
N GLU A 425 -1.69 3.83 -24.48
CA GLU A 425 -1.67 3.94 -23.01
C GLU A 425 -2.56 2.91 -22.33
N ARG A 426 -3.72 2.58 -22.93
CA ARG A 426 -4.58 1.50 -22.44
C ARG A 426 -3.88 0.14 -22.58
N GLU A 427 -3.31 -0.16 -23.74
CA GLU A 427 -2.52 -1.37 -23.98
C GLU A 427 -1.34 -1.46 -23.01
N ALA A 428 -0.65 -0.34 -22.77
CA ALA A 428 0.45 -0.29 -21.82
C ALA A 428 0.00 -0.68 -20.40
N ARG A 429 -1.15 -0.18 -19.94
CA ARG A 429 -1.74 -0.56 -18.64
C ARG A 429 -2.06 -2.05 -18.58
N VAL A 430 -2.70 -2.61 -19.61
CA VAL A 430 -3.03 -4.04 -19.71
C VAL A 430 -1.76 -4.90 -19.64
N PHE A 431 -0.72 -4.51 -20.38
CA PHE A 431 0.56 -5.23 -20.42
C PHE A 431 1.34 -5.11 -19.12
N THR A 432 1.35 -3.94 -18.47
CA THR A 432 1.94 -3.78 -17.14
C THR A 432 1.26 -4.69 -16.12
N LEU A 433 -0.07 -4.70 -16.06
CA LEU A 433 -0.83 -5.59 -15.17
C LEU A 433 -0.51 -7.06 -15.46
N TRP A 434 -0.44 -7.44 -16.74
CA TRP A 434 -0.11 -8.79 -17.15
C TRP A 434 1.32 -9.20 -16.75
N LEU A 435 2.34 -8.38 -17.04
CA LEU A 435 3.73 -8.67 -16.69
C LEU A 435 3.90 -8.80 -15.18
N ASN A 436 3.28 -7.91 -14.40
CA ASN A 436 3.31 -7.98 -12.94
C ASN A 436 2.63 -9.24 -12.39
N SER A 437 1.59 -9.73 -13.06
CA SER A 437 0.94 -11.00 -12.68
C SER A 437 1.83 -12.24 -12.90
N LEU A 438 2.90 -12.12 -13.70
CA LEU A 438 3.91 -13.18 -13.88
C LEU A 438 4.97 -13.18 -12.78
N GLU A 439 4.87 -12.25 -11.82
CA GLU A 439 5.83 -12.06 -10.73
C GLU A 439 7.25 -11.80 -11.26
N VAL A 440 7.34 -10.87 -12.22
CA VAL A 440 8.63 -10.33 -12.69
C VAL A 440 9.27 -9.45 -11.61
N ASP A 441 10.60 -9.48 -11.56
CA ASP A 441 11.40 -8.72 -10.60
C ASP A 441 12.45 -7.85 -11.33
N PRO A 442 12.41 -6.52 -11.23
CA PRO A 442 11.45 -5.71 -10.47
C PRO A 442 10.05 -5.69 -11.11
N PRO A 443 9.00 -5.32 -10.34
CA PRO A 443 7.67 -5.09 -10.90
C PRO A 443 7.70 -3.90 -11.87
N VAL A 444 6.91 -4.01 -12.94
CA VAL A 444 6.73 -2.98 -13.95
C VAL A 444 5.81 -1.89 -13.41
N VAL A 445 6.29 -0.65 -13.42
CA VAL A 445 5.54 0.56 -13.09
C VAL A 445 5.30 1.40 -14.35
N SER A 446 6.31 1.51 -15.21
CA SER A 446 6.26 2.16 -16.52
C SER A 446 6.72 1.17 -17.60
N LEU A 447 5.78 0.71 -18.42
CA LEU A 447 6.06 -0.33 -19.43
C LEU A 447 7.21 0.04 -20.37
N PHE A 448 7.28 1.31 -20.79
CA PHE A 448 8.27 1.74 -21.78
C PHE A 448 9.66 1.98 -21.18
N GLU A 449 9.76 2.16 -19.86
CA GLU A 449 11.03 2.36 -19.17
C GLU A 449 11.58 1.05 -18.61
N ASP A 450 10.73 0.29 -17.90
CA ASP A 450 11.17 -0.88 -17.14
C ASP A 450 11.56 -2.06 -18.04
N LEU A 451 11.18 -2.03 -19.32
CA LEU A 451 11.52 -3.06 -20.31
C LEU A 451 12.83 -2.79 -21.06
N LYS A 452 13.41 -1.59 -20.95
CA LYS A 452 14.58 -1.17 -21.76
C LYS A 452 15.82 -2.02 -21.55
N ASP A 453 16.02 -2.56 -20.35
CA ASP A 453 17.16 -3.42 -20.04
C ASP A 453 16.99 -4.89 -20.47
N GLY A 454 15.80 -5.24 -20.98
CA GLY A 454 15.42 -6.56 -21.44
C GLY A 454 15.22 -7.61 -20.33
N LEU A 455 15.50 -7.30 -19.06
CA LEU A 455 15.43 -8.27 -17.96
C LEU A 455 14.00 -8.73 -17.67
N VAL A 456 13.06 -7.80 -17.64
CA VAL A 456 11.63 -8.12 -17.47
C VAL A 456 11.13 -8.99 -18.62
N LEU A 457 11.52 -8.66 -19.86
CA LEU A 457 11.11 -9.42 -21.05
C LEU A 457 11.61 -10.87 -20.99
N VAL A 458 12.88 -11.10 -20.66
CA VAL A 458 13.40 -12.48 -20.56
C VAL A 458 12.78 -13.24 -19.39
N GLN A 459 12.49 -12.60 -18.26
CA GLN A 459 11.73 -13.23 -17.19
C GLN A 459 10.33 -13.65 -17.65
N ALA A 460 9.63 -12.76 -18.34
CA ALA A 460 8.32 -13.06 -18.90
C ALA A 460 8.39 -14.23 -19.91
N TYR A 461 9.42 -14.29 -20.77
CA TYR A 461 9.64 -15.45 -21.65
C TYR A 461 9.79 -16.76 -20.88
N ASP A 462 10.58 -16.79 -19.81
CA ASP A 462 10.81 -18.00 -19.01
C ASP A 462 9.55 -18.40 -18.22
N LYS A 463 8.74 -17.44 -17.79
CA LYS A 463 7.44 -17.72 -17.12
C LYS A 463 6.40 -18.26 -18.10
N VAL A 464 6.32 -17.70 -19.31
CA VAL A 464 5.34 -18.10 -20.34
C VAL A 464 5.76 -19.38 -21.06
N ILE A 465 7.07 -19.56 -21.26
CA ILE A 465 7.67 -20.71 -21.94
C ILE A 465 8.82 -21.22 -21.06
N PRO A 466 8.54 -22.04 -20.04
CA PRO A 466 9.55 -22.56 -19.13
C PRO A 466 10.75 -23.20 -19.84
N GLY A 467 11.96 -22.76 -19.48
CA GLY A 467 13.21 -23.26 -20.06
C GLY A 467 13.55 -22.67 -21.43
N SER A 468 12.85 -21.61 -21.86
CA SER A 468 13.14 -20.93 -23.12
C SER A 468 14.37 -20.04 -23.06
N VAL A 469 14.76 -19.59 -21.86
CA VAL A 469 15.83 -18.61 -21.65
C VAL A 469 17.12 -19.28 -21.21
N ASN A 470 18.21 -18.95 -21.90
CA ASN A 470 19.57 -19.30 -21.47
C ASN A 470 20.11 -18.20 -20.55
N TRP A 471 19.89 -18.35 -19.25
CA TRP A 471 20.31 -17.40 -18.23
C TRP A 471 21.83 -17.13 -18.17
N LYS A 472 22.68 -17.95 -18.82
CA LYS A 472 24.13 -17.75 -18.86
C LYS A 472 24.58 -16.61 -19.77
N VAL A 473 23.76 -16.24 -20.76
CA VAL A 473 24.08 -15.17 -21.72
C VAL A 473 23.39 -13.85 -21.39
N ILE A 474 22.54 -13.83 -20.34
CA ILE A 474 21.80 -12.64 -19.92
C ILE A 474 22.67 -11.80 -18.99
N ASN A 475 22.80 -10.51 -19.31
CA ASN A 475 23.44 -9.53 -18.46
C ASN A 475 22.52 -9.15 -17.30
N LYS A 476 22.96 -9.39 -16.06
CA LYS A 476 22.23 -9.01 -14.84
C LYS A 476 22.79 -7.73 -14.22
N ARG A 477 21.94 -7.02 -13.47
CA ARG A 477 22.38 -5.91 -12.61
C ARG A 477 23.33 -6.45 -11.55
N LYS A 478 24.49 -5.79 -11.37
CA LYS A 478 25.52 -6.21 -10.38
C LYS A 478 25.31 -5.56 -9.00
N SER A 479 24.34 -4.66 -8.88
CA SER A 479 23.90 -3.90 -7.70
C SER A 479 22.68 -3.04 -8.09
N ASP A 480 22.30 -2.02 -7.31
CA ASP A 480 21.29 -0.99 -7.68
C ASP A 480 21.68 -0.10 -8.89
N ALA A 481 22.81 -0.38 -9.55
CA ALA A 481 23.25 0.35 -10.73
C ALA A 481 22.54 -0.15 -12.00
N GLU A 482 22.13 0.79 -12.85
CA GLU A 482 21.51 0.49 -14.14
C GLU A 482 22.46 -0.29 -15.07
N LEU A 483 21.87 -1.09 -15.96
CA LEU A 483 22.63 -1.74 -17.02
C LEU A 483 23.13 -0.67 -18.01
N SER A 484 24.41 -0.74 -18.36
CA SER A 484 24.93 0.04 -19.49
C SER A 484 24.12 -0.26 -20.76
N ARG A 485 23.82 0.77 -21.56
CA ARG A 485 23.04 0.63 -22.81
C ARG A 485 23.49 -0.53 -23.71
N PHE A 486 24.80 -0.78 -23.81
CA PHE A 486 25.33 -1.91 -24.60
C PHE A 486 24.87 -3.29 -24.08
N LYS A 487 24.85 -3.50 -22.76
CA LYS A 487 24.38 -4.75 -22.15
C LYS A 487 22.86 -4.88 -22.20
N ALA A 488 22.14 -3.76 -22.06
CA ALA A 488 20.70 -3.70 -22.28
C ALA A 488 20.37 -4.12 -23.72
N LEU A 489 21.15 -3.64 -24.71
CA LEU A 489 21.02 -4.02 -26.11
C LEU A 489 21.29 -5.51 -26.35
N GLU A 490 22.28 -6.11 -25.71
CA GLU A 490 22.51 -7.55 -25.78
C GLU A 490 21.29 -8.35 -25.25
N ASN A 491 20.72 -7.92 -24.12
CA ASN A 491 19.55 -8.56 -23.53
C ASN A 491 18.29 -8.42 -24.41
N THR A 492 18.03 -7.22 -24.94
CA THR A 492 16.85 -6.95 -25.78
C THR A 492 16.97 -7.62 -27.15
N ASN A 493 18.17 -7.64 -27.76
CA ASN A 493 18.43 -8.45 -28.96
C ASN A 493 18.14 -9.93 -28.69
N TYR A 494 18.62 -10.46 -27.57
CA TYR A 494 18.30 -11.83 -27.17
C TYR A 494 16.80 -12.06 -27.03
N ALA A 495 16.06 -11.14 -26.39
CA ALA A 495 14.61 -11.26 -26.22
C ALA A 495 13.86 -11.25 -27.57
N VAL A 496 14.28 -10.40 -28.51
CA VAL A 496 13.70 -10.31 -29.85
C VAL A 496 14.01 -11.56 -30.67
N ASP A 497 15.26 -12.04 -30.65
CA ASP A 497 15.68 -13.26 -31.33
C ASP A 497 14.98 -14.50 -30.77
N LEU A 498 14.80 -14.55 -29.44
CA LEU A 498 14.03 -15.60 -28.79
C LEU A 498 12.59 -15.59 -29.30
N GLY A 499 11.93 -14.43 -29.36
CA GLY A 499 10.59 -14.30 -29.94
C GLY A 499 10.52 -14.80 -31.38
N LYS A 500 11.46 -14.36 -32.24
CA LYS A 500 11.55 -14.82 -33.65
C LYS A 500 11.70 -16.34 -33.74
N SER A 501 12.55 -16.95 -32.89
CA SER A 501 12.74 -18.40 -32.84
C SER A 501 11.49 -19.18 -32.37
N ARG A 502 10.57 -18.52 -31.64
CA ARG A 502 9.30 -19.09 -31.18
C ARG A 502 8.12 -18.76 -32.09
N GLY A 503 8.38 -18.21 -33.28
CA GLY A 503 7.38 -17.93 -34.30
C GLY A 503 6.60 -16.64 -34.07
N PHE A 504 7.12 -15.70 -33.28
CA PHE A 504 6.48 -14.40 -33.10
C PHE A 504 6.66 -13.55 -34.36
N SER A 505 5.63 -12.80 -34.72
CA SER A 505 5.68 -11.88 -35.86
C SER A 505 6.34 -10.57 -35.43
N LEU A 506 7.67 -10.56 -35.39
CA LEU A 506 8.50 -9.41 -34.98
C LEU A 506 9.23 -8.78 -36.19
N VAL A 507 8.52 -8.64 -37.31
CA VAL A 507 9.08 -8.05 -38.55
C VAL A 507 9.35 -6.58 -38.30
N GLY A 508 10.60 -6.15 -38.53
CA GLY A 508 11.01 -4.76 -38.31
C GLY A 508 11.21 -4.36 -36.86
N ILE A 509 11.18 -5.30 -35.91
CA ILE A 509 11.54 -5.06 -34.50
C ILE A 509 12.97 -5.56 -34.27
N GLU A 510 13.81 -4.68 -33.72
CA GLU A 510 15.18 -4.92 -33.29
C GLU A 510 15.34 -4.65 -31.78
N GLY A 511 16.42 -5.13 -31.17
CA GLY A 511 16.65 -4.88 -29.73
C GLY A 511 16.86 -3.40 -29.42
N SER A 512 17.43 -2.64 -30.34
CA SER A 512 17.61 -1.18 -30.18
C SER A 512 16.31 -0.44 -29.99
N ASP A 513 15.25 -0.85 -30.69
CA ASP A 513 13.93 -0.22 -30.57
C ASP A 513 13.38 -0.34 -29.14
N ILE A 514 13.64 -1.47 -28.48
CA ILE A 514 13.22 -1.72 -27.10
C ILE A 514 14.08 -0.92 -26.12
N VAL A 515 15.40 -0.91 -26.31
CA VAL A 515 16.33 -0.14 -25.46
C VAL A 515 16.03 1.35 -25.52
N ASP A 516 15.67 1.84 -26.70
CA ASP A 516 15.41 3.26 -26.92
C ASP A 516 13.99 3.67 -26.48
N GLY A 517 13.13 2.70 -26.12
CA GLY A 517 11.79 2.92 -25.57
C GLY A 517 10.72 3.18 -26.63
N ASN A 518 10.88 2.65 -27.84
CA ASN A 518 9.89 2.83 -28.91
C ASN A 518 8.55 2.21 -28.49
N LYS A 519 7.53 3.06 -28.24
CA LYS A 519 6.23 2.66 -27.70
C LYS A 519 5.57 1.57 -28.55
N LEU A 520 5.39 1.83 -29.85
CA LEU A 520 4.71 0.93 -30.78
C LEU A 520 5.37 -0.44 -30.87
N LEU A 521 6.70 -0.47 -31.01
CA LEU A 521 7.43 -1.72 -31.19
C LEU A 521 7.53 -2.51 -29.87
N THR A 522 7.61 -1.80 -28.73
CA THR A 522 7.54 -2.41 -27.40
C THR A 522 6.18 -3.06 -27.15
N LEU A 523 5.08 -2.34 -27.41
CA LEU A 523 3.72 -2.89 -27.35
C LEU A 523 3.59 -4.12 -28.26
N GLY A 524 4.10 -4.05 -29.49
CA GLY A 524 4.08 -5.15 -30.44
C GLY A 524 4.79 -6.42 -29.94
N LEU A 525 5.98 -6.29 -29.33
CA LEU A 525 6.71 -7.42 -28.76
C LEU A 525 5.97 -8.05 -27.57
N VAL A 526 5.54 -7.21 -26.63
CA VAL A 526 4.86 -7.64 -25.41
C VAL A 526 3.53 -8.32 -25.75
N TRP A 527 2.79 -7.78 -26.73
CA TRP A 527 1.59 -8.40 -27.28
C TRP A 527 1.84 -9.80 -27.82
N GLN A 528 2.89 -10.03 -28.62
CA GLN A 528 3.19 -11.37 -29.15
C GLN A 528 3.44 -12.38 -28.01
N LEU A 529 4.14 -11.96 -26.96
CA LEU A 529 4.39 -12.81 -25.80
C LEU A 529 3.12 -13.08 -25.00
N MET A 530 2.29 -12.06 -24.76
CA MET A 530 0.99 -12.20 -24.10
C MET A 530 0.06 -13.12 -24.90
N ARG A 531 0.00 -12.95 -26.22
CA ARG A 531 -0.74 -13.83 -27.14
C ARG A 531 -0.27 -15.27 -27.02
N LYS A 532 1.04 -15.51 -26.89
CA LYS A 532 1.58 -16.86 -26.68
C LYS A 532 1.15 -17.45 -25.33
N ASN A 533 1.15 -16.64 -24.26
CA ASN A 533 0.66 -17.05 -22.95
C ASN A 533 -0.82 -17.49 -23.02
N ILE A 534 -1.67 -16.67 -23.63
CA ILE A 534 -3.09 -16.98 -23.88
C ILE A 534 -3.23 -18.33 -24.59
N VAL A 535 -2.50 -18.54 -25.68
CA VAL A 535 -2.56 -19.80 -26.43
C VAL A 535 -2.11 -20.99 -25.57
N ASN A 536 -1.08 -20.83 -24.76
CA ASN A 536 -0.63 -21.89 -23.85
C ASN A 536 -1.72 -22.25 -22.82
N THR A 537 -2.36 -21.25 -22.20
CA THR A 537 -3.49 -21.48 -21.27
C THR A 537 -4.65 -22.20 -21.97
N MET A 538 -4.98 -21.82 -23.21
CA MET A 538 -6.02 -22.50 -23.99
C MET A 538 -5.66 -23.96 -24.30
N ASN A 539 -4.38 -24.24 -24.51
CA ASN A 539 -3.88 -25.59 -24.77
C ASN A 539 -3.89 -26.47 -23.51
N GLU A 540 -3.58 -25.90 -22.34
CA GLU A 540 -3.71 -26.60 -21.05
C GLU A 540 -5.17 -26.98 -20.76
N LEU A 541 -6.11 -26.14 -21.19
CA LEU A 541 -7.54 -26.43 -21.10
C LEU A 541 -8.00 -27.53 -22.06
N ALA A 542 -7.24 -27.86 -23.12
CA ALA A 542 -7.60 -28.87 -24.09
C ALA A 542 -7.40 -30.30 -23.55
N THR A 543 -8.49 -30.99 -23.21
CA THR A 543 -8.46 -32.36 -22.66
C THR A 543 -8.18 -33.47 -23.69
N THR A 544 -8.12 -33.16 -25.00
CA THR A 544 -8.08 -34.20 -26.06
C THR A 544 -7.09 -33.94 -27.19
N GLY A 545 -6.07 -33.07 -26.99
CA GLY A 545 -5.05 -32.80 -28.01
C GLY A 545 -5.58 -32.08 -29.27
N ARG A 546 -6.80 -31.54 -29.22
CA ARG A 546 -7.32 -30.55 -30.18
C ARG A 546 -7.47 -29.22 -29.45
N ASP A 547 -7.00 -28.15 -30.07
CA ASP A 547 -7.15 -26.79 -29.57
C ASP A 547 -8.61 -26.52 -29.20
N MET A 548 -8.83 -25.92 -28.03
CA MET A 548 -10.15 -25.46 -27.63
C MET A 548 -10.60 -24.33 -28.55
N SER A 549 -11.62 -24.59 -29.36
CA SER A 549 -12.19 -23.55 -30.24
C SER A 549 -12.99 -22.52 -29.43
N ASP A 550 -13.09 -21.29 -29.93
CA ASP A 550 -13.96 -20.24 -29.39
C ASP A 550 -15.39 -20.74 -29.14
N SER A 551 -15.89 -21.63 -30.01
CA SER A 551 -17.22 -22.23 -29.89
C SER A 551 -17.37 -23.12 -28.65
N GLN A 552 -16.31 -23.82 -28.24
CA GLN A 552 -16.30 -24.67 -27.05
C GLN A 552 -16.22 -23.83 -25.78
N ILE A 553 -15.43 -22.76 -25.77
CA ILE A 553 -15.33 -21.82 -24.64
C ILE A 553 -16.68 -21.10 -24.46
N LEU A 554 -17.29 -20.66 -25.56
CA LEU A 554 -18.62 -20.07 -25.54
C LEU A 554 -19.69 -21.05 -25.05
N LYS A 555 -19.62 -22.32 -25.47
CA LYS A 555 -20.52 -23.35 -24.98
C LYS A 555 -20.36 -23.55 -23.47
N TRP A 556 -19.12 -23.69 -22.99
CA TRP A 556 -18.83 -23.79 -21.56
C TRP A 556 -19.39 -22.60 -20.78
N ALA A 557 -19.21 -21.37 -21.28
CA ALA A 557 -19.75 -20.18 -20.65
C ALA A 557 -21.28 -20.23 -20.52
N LYS A 558 -21.99 -20.62 -21.59
CA LYS A 558 -23.46 -20.79 -21.58
C LYS A 558 -23.93 -21.89 -20.61
N ASP A 559 -23.23 -23.02 -20.61
CA ASP A 559 -23.53 -24.13 -19.70
C ASP A 559 -23.31 -23.69 -18.24
N THR A 560 -22.29 -22.85 -17.98
CA THR A 560 -21.98 -22.28 -16.67
C THR A 560 -23.04 -21.29 -16.20
N VAL A 561 -23.49 -20.37 -17.08
CA VAL A 561 -24.63 -19.48 -16.80
C VAL A 561 -25.88 -20.27 -16.41
N THR A 562 -26.18 -21.33 -17.17
CA THR A 562 -27.33 -22.20 -16.92
C THR A 562 -27.21 -22.92 -15.57
N LYS A 563 -26.01 -23.42 -15.23
CA LYS A 563 -25.70 -24.01 -13.92
C LYS A 563 -25.94 -23.03 -12.76
N GLY A 564 -25.67 -21.74 -12.98
CA GLY A 564 -25.94 -20.65 -12.03
C GLY A 564 -27.41 -20.23 -11.92
N GLY A 565 -28.34 -20.89 -12.62
CA GLY A 565 -29.77 -20.59 -12.60
C GLY A 565 -30.15 -19.33 -13.39
N LYS A 566 -29.27 -18.87 -14.28
CA LYS A 566 -29.49 -17.68 -15.13
C LYS A 566 -29.70 -18.11 -16.59
N SER A 567 -30.24 -17.21 -17.40
CA SER A 567 -30.65 -17.48 -18.79
C SER A 567 -30.02 -16.54 -19.82
N SER A 568 -29.09 -15.66 -19.42
CA SER A 568 -28.39 -14.81 -20.37
C SER A 568 -27.58 -15.65 -21.36
N THR A 569 -27.47 -15.16 -22.58
CA THR A 569 -26.76 -15.86 -23.64
C THR A 569 -26.24 -14.87 -24.67
N VAL A 570 -25.15 -15.23 -25.32
CA VAL A 570 -24.53 -14.44 -26.40
C VAL A 570 -24.25 -15.33 -27.60
N ARG A 571 -24.28 -14.76 -28.80
CA ARG A 571 -24.06 -15.52 -30.05
C ARG A 571 -22.58 -15.79 -30.31
N SER A 572 -21.72 -14.86 -29.90
CA SER A 572 -20.26 -14.93 -30.05
C SER A 572 -19.58 -14.00 -29.04
N PHE A 573 -18.26 -14.02 -28.97
CA PHE A 573 -17.50 -13.03 -28.18
C PHE A 573 -17.46 -11.63 -28.81
N SER A 574 -18.05 -11.45 -30.00
CA SER A 574 -18.25 -10.14 -30.64
C SER A 574 -19.70 -9.66 -30.54
N ASP A 575 -20.52 -10.30 -29.69
CA ASP A 575 -21.93 -9.92 -29.51
C ASP A 575 -22.02 -8.56 -28.80
N PRO A 576 -22.69 -7.54 -29.38
CA PRO A 576 -22.80 -6.23 -28.77
C PRO A 576 -23.43 -6.24 -27.37
N SER A 577 -24.24 -7.25 -27.03
CA SER A 577 -24.84 -7.34 -25.69
C SER A 577 -23.80 -7.55 -24.59
N LEU A 578 -22.58 -7.98 -24.92
CA LEU A 578 -21.48 -8.13 -23.95
C LEU A 578 -21.11 -6.80 -23.27
N CYS A 579 -21.37 -5.66 -23.93
CA CYS A 579 -21.03 -4.34 -23.38
C CYS A 579 -21.69 -4.04 -22.04
N ASN A 580 -22.83 -4.68 -21.72
CA ASN A 580 -23.56 -4.46 -20.47
C ASN A 580 -23.04 -5.25 -19.26
N GLY A 581 -22.08 -6.17 -19.48
CA GLY A 581 -21.46 -6.99 -18.44
C GLY A 581 -22.33 -8.12 -17.86
N HIS A 582 -23.64 -8.17 -18.15
CA HIS A 582 -24.57 -9.14 -17.53
C HIS A 582 -24.19 -10.58 -17.81
N PHE A 583 -23.84 -10.91 -19.06
CA PHE A 583 -23.44 -12.28 -19.41
C PHE A 583 -22.19 -12.71 -18.64
N LEU A 584 -21.20 -11.83 -18.47
CA LEU A 584 -19.96 -12.14 -17.76
C LEU A 584 -20.21 -12.32 -16.25
N LEU A 585 -21.07 -11.49 -15.66
CA LEU A 585 -21.52 -11.63 -14.28
C LEU A 585 -22.29 -12.94 -14.06
N ASP A 586 -23.16 -13.32 -14.99
CA ASP A 586 -23.89 -14.58 -14.90
C ASP A 586 -22.95 -15.80 -15.02
N VAL A 587 -21.89 -15.72 -15.85
CA VAL A 587 -20.83 -16.75 -15.93
C VAL A 587 -20.12 -16.88 -14.58
N LEU A 588 -19.75 -15.76 -13.96
CA LEU A 588 -19.11 -15.74 -12.64
C LEU A 588 -20.00 -16.36 -11.55
N ASN A 589 -21.29 -16.03 -11.54
CA ASN A 589 -22.24 -16.61 -10.62
C ASN A 589 -22.41 -18.13 -10.82
N GLY A 590 -22.37 -18.60 -12.07
CA GLY A 590 -22.42 -20.01 -12.40
C GLY A 590 -21.15 -20.78 -12.01
N LEU A 591 -19.99 -20.11 -12.08
CA LEU A 591 -18.71 -20.65 -11.66
C LEU A 591 -18.63 -20.77 -10.14
N ALA A 592 -18.97 -19.68 -9.43
CA ALA A 592 -18.91 -19.56 -7.98
C ALA A 592 -20.19 -18.89 -7.45
N PRO A 593 -21.25 -19.69 -7.16
CA PRO A 593 -22.50 -19.16 -6.62
C PRO A 593 -22.28 -18.37 -5.32
N GLY A 594 -22.91 -17.20 -5.21
CA GLY A 594 -22.80 -16.33 -4.04
C GLY A 594 -21.75 -15.23 -4.13
N TYR A 595 -20.85 -15.27 -5.12
CA TYR A 595 -19.87 -14.19 -5.35
C TYR A 595 -20.44 -12.99 -6.12
N VAL A 596 -21.55 -13.18 -6.82
CA VAL A 596 -22.25 -12.10 -7.53
C VAL A 596 -23.49 -11.72 -6.74
N ASP A 597 -23.44 -10.58 -6.08
CA ASP A 597 -24.63 -9.96 -5.51
C ASP A 597 -25.35 -9.15 -6.59
N TYR A 598 -26.47 -9.70 -7.07
CA TYR A 598 -27.28 -9.07 -8.12
C TYR A 598 -27.94 -7.76 -7.71
N SER A 599 -27.98 -7.42 -6.41
CA SER A 599 -28.42 -6.09 -5.97
C SER A 599 -27.46 -4.98 -6.41
N LEU A 600 -26.20 -5.33 -6.68
CA LEU A 600 -25.15 -4.42 -7.13
C LEU A 600 -25.08 -4.30 -8.65
N VAL A 601 -25.76 -5.18 -9.38
CA VAL A 601 -25.72 -5.24 -10.85
C VAL A 601 -26.68 -4.20 -11.41
N LEU A 602 -26.14 -3.25 -12.17
CA LEU A 602 -26.90 -2.15 -12.73
C LEU A 602 -27.62 -2.57 -14.03
N PRO A 603 -28.65 -1.80 -14.48
CA PRO A 603 -29.44 -2.14 -15.67
C PRO A 603 -28.64 -2.25 -16.98
N GLY A 604 -27.43 -1.68 -17.04
CA GLY A 604 -26.56 -1.73 -18.22
C GLY A 604 -27.07 -0.90 -19.39
N LYS A 605 -27.85 0.15 -19.12
CA LYS A 605 -28.49 0.98 -20.16
C LYS A 605 -27.66 2.20 -20.52
N THR A 606 -27.07 2.85 -19.52
CA THR A 606 -26.15 3.98 -19.73
C THR A 606 -24.71 3.49 -19.81
N ASP A 607 -23.79 4.34 -20.27
CA ASP A 607 -22.39 3.95 -20.36
C ASP A 607 -21.75 3.82 -18.97
N GLU A 608 -22.22 4.58 -17.99
CA GLU A 608 -21.84 4.43 -16.57
C GLU A 608 -22.31 3.09 -16.01
N ASP A 609 -23.55 2.66 -16.29
CA ASP A 609 -24.04 1.35 -15.85
C ASP A 609 -23.18 0.21 -16.42
N LYS A 610 -22.87 0.30 -17.72
CA LYS A 610 -22.06 -0.69 -18.45
C LYS A 610 -20.65 -0.75 -17.87
N TYR A 611 -20.03 0.40 -17.65
CA TYR A 611 -18.70 0.51 -17.06
C TYR A 611 -18.66 -0.08 -15.65
N ALA A 612 -19.64 0.27 -14.81
CA ALA A 612 -19.77 -0.25 -13.46
C ALA A 612 -19.98 -1.78 -13.44
N ASN A 613 -20.78 -2.34 -14.35
CA ASN A 613 -20.97 -3.79 -14.45
C ASN A 613 -19.70 -4.52 -14.93
N ALA A 614 -18.99 -3.94 -15.90
CA ALA A 614 -17.71 -4.47 -16.38
C ALA A 614 -16.65 -4.47 -15.27
N ARG A 615 -16.54 -3.37 -14.51
CA ARG A 615 -15.67 -3.27 -13.34
C ARG A 615 -16.01 -4.33 -12.29
N LEU A 616 -17.29 -4.47 -11.97
CA LEU A 616 -17.77 -5.50 -11.04
C LEU A 616 -17.37 -6.91 -11.48
N ALA A 617 -17.54 -7.25 -12.76
CA ALA A 617 -17.16 -8.54 -13.30
C ALA A 617 -15.65 -8.81 -13.17
N ILE A 618 -14.81 -7.81 -13.49
CA ILE A 618 -13.36 -7.91 -13.38
C ILE A 618 -12.93 -8.09 -11.92
N SER A 619 -13.49 -7.31 -10.99
CA SER A 619 -13.19 -7.40 -9.56
C SER A 619 -13.56 -8.77 -8.99
N ILE A 620 -14.74 -9.30 -9.33
CA ILE A 620 -15.17 -10.63 -8.87
C ILE A 620 -14.29 -11.73 -9.46
N ALA A 621 -13.93 -11.64 -10.75
CA ALA A 621 -13.03 -12.60 -11.38
C ALA A 621 -11.66 -12.64 -10.68
N ARG A 622 -11.08 -11.48 -10.38
CA ARG A 622 -9.83 -11.37 -9.61
C ARG A 622 -9.96 -11.92 -8.20
N LYS A 623 -11.09 -11.66 -7.54
CA LYS A 623 -11.42 -12.21 -6.21
C LYS A 623 -11.44 -13.75 -6.22
N LEU A 624 -11.87 -14.37 -7.32
CA LEU A 624 -11.83 -15.82 -7.54
C LEU A 624 -10.43 -16.36 -7.88
N GLY A 625 -9.41 -15.51 -7.93
CA GLY A 625 -8.05 -15.88 -8.32
C GLY A 625 -7.83 -15.95 -9.83
N ALA A 626 -8.74 -15.40 -10.64
CA ALA A 626 -8.60 -15.40 -12.09
C ALA A 626 -7.53 -14.39 -12.48
N LEU A 627 -6.63 -14.81 -13.37
CA LEU A 627 -5.64 -13.93 -13.95
C LEU A 627 -6.31 -13.07 -15.04
N ILE A 628 -6.72 -11.86 -14.65
CA ILE A 628 -7.44 -10.90 -15.49
C ILE A 628 -6.65 -9.60 -15.66
N TRP A 629 -6.32 -9.31 -16.91
CA TRP A 629 -5.50 -8.16 -17.33
C TRP A 629 -6.27 -7.13 -18.17
N LEU A 630 -7.49 -7.43 -18.62
CA LEU A 630 -8.31 -6.45 -19.34
C LEU A 630 -8.90 -5.38 -18.41
N VAL A 631 -9.26 -4.24 -18.98
CA VAL A 631 -9.87 -3.09 -18.30
C VAL A 631 -11.38 -3.02 -18.62
N PRO A 632 -12.22 -2.33 -17.81
CA PRO A 632 -13.68 -2.28 -18.04
C PRO A 632 -14.07 -1.84 -19.45
N GLU A 633 -13.33 -0.89 -20.01
CA GLU A 633 -13.52 -0.36 -21.37
C GLU A 633 -13.41 -1.46 -22.43
N ASP A 634 -12.54 -2.47 -22.23
CA ASP A 634 -12.40 -3.59 -23.16
C ASP A 634 -13.67 -4.44 -23.25
N ILE A 635 -14.43 -4.54 -22.15
CA ILE A 635 -15.74 -5.20 -22.13
C ILE A 635 -16.78 -4.31 -22.81
N ASN A 636 -16.80 -3.01 -22.48
CA ASN A 636 -17.80 -2.08 -22.98
C ASN A 636 -17.68 -1.85 -24.50
N GLU A 637 -16.46 -1.83 -25.02
CA GLU A 637 -16.16 -1.74 -26.45
C GLU A 637 -16.18 -3.11 -27.17
N VAL A 638 -16.46 -4.19 -26.43
CA VAL A 638 -16.59 -5.55 -26.97
C VAL A 638 -15.31 -6.00 -27.70
N ARG A 639 -14.15 -5.85 -27.06
CA ARG A 639 -12.86 -6.35 -27.55
C ARG A 639 -12.85 -7.89 -27.46
N SER A 640 -13.41 -8.53 -28.48
CA SER A 640 -13.77 -9.96 -28.48
C SER A 640 -12.63 -10.90 -28.09
N ARG A 641 -11.40 -10.62 -28.52
CA ARG A 641 -10.21 -11.40 -28.12
C ARG A 641 -9.92 -11.30 -26.62
N LEU A 642 -10.03 -10.10 -26.03
CA LEU A 642 -9.80 -9.91 -24.60
C LEU A 642 -10.92 -10.56 -23.78
N ILE A 643 -12.18 -10.43 -24.21
CA ILE A 643 -13.32 -11.10 -23.56
C ILE A 643 -13.19 -12.62 -23.63
N LEU A 644 -12.74 -13.16 -24.77
CA LEU A 644 -12.44 -14.59 -24.90
C LEU A 644 -11.40 -15.04 -23.86
N THR A 645 -10.34 -14.25 -23.66
CA THR A 645 -9.29 -14.57 -22.67
C THR A 645 -9.82 -14.52 -21.24
N PHE A 646 -10.69 -13.55 -20.93
CA PHE A 646 -11.36 -13.46 -19.64
C PHE A 646 -12.12 -14.75 -19.31
N VAL A 647 -12.98 -15.19 -20.23
CA VAL A 647 -13.82 -16.38 -20.04
C VAL A 647 -12.97 -17.64 -19.99
N ALA A 648 -11.89 -17.72 -20.76
CA ALA A 648 -10.96 -18.85 -20.67
C ALA A 648 -10.19 -18.89 -19.35
N SER A 649 -9.74 -17.74 -18.82
CA SER A 649 -9.14 -17.66 -17.49
C SER A 649 -10.10 -18.15 -16.41
N LEU A 650 -11.39 -17.80 -16.49
CA LEU A 650 -12.44 -18.32 -15.59
C LEU A 650 -12.63 -19.83 -15.74
N MET A 651 -12.59 -20.34 -16.97
CA MET A 651 -12.68 -21.77 -17.24
C MET A 651 -11.50 -22.56 -16.65
N ALA A 652 -10.30 -21.98 -16.65
CA ALA A 652 -9.11 -22.59 -16.07
C ALA A 652 -9.21 -22.72 -14.55
N LEU A 653 -9.87 -21.79 -13.87
CA LEU A 653 -10.13 -21.89 -12.45
C LEU A 653 -11.09 -23.04 -12.12
N GLY A 654 -12.18 -23.19 -12.87
CA GLY A 654 -13.19 -24.21 -12.60
C GLY A 654 -12.74 -25.66 -12.81
N LYS A 655 -11.53 -25.87 -13.34
CA LYS A 655 -10.92 -27.21 -13.50
C LYS A 655 -9.92 -27.57 -12.39
N LYS A 656 -9.43 -26.59 -11.63
CA LYS A 656 -8.63 -26.82 -10.43
C LYS A 656 -9.57 -27.12 -9.27
#